data_AF-A0A7J6HQZ0-F1
#
_entry.id   AF-A0A7J6HQZ0-F1
#
_cell.length_a   1.000
_cell.length_b   1.000
_cell.length_c   1.000
_cell.angle_alpha   90.00
_cell.angle_beta   90.00
_cell.angle_gamma   90.00
#
_symmetry.space_group_name_H-M   'P 1'
#
loop_
_entity.id
_entity.type
_entity.pdbx_description
1 polymer ?
#
loop_
_entity_poly.entity_id
_entity_poly.type
_entity_poly.pdbx_seq_one_letter_code
_entity_poly.pdbx_strand_id
1 'polypeptide(L)'
;MAFFIVVLSLIFVLCFCSALLRWNEVRYRKKGLPPGTMGWPVFGETTEFLKQGPNFMKNQRARYGSVFKSHILGCPTIVSMDPELNRYILMNEAKGLVPGYPQSMLDILGKCNIAAVHGSTHKYMRGALLALISPTMIRHQLLPKIDHFMRTHLTDWNDKVINIQEKTKEMALLSSLKQLAGIESGSMSQAFKPEFFKLVLGTLSLPIDLPGTNYRRGFQARKNIVSMLRQLIEERRTSQEVHQDMLAGLMRTEENRYKLSDDEIIDQIITILYSGYETVSTTSMMAVKYLHDHPKVLEELRKEHLAIREKKKPEDPIDLNDLKSMRFTRAVIFETSRLATIVNGVLRKTTKDMELNGFLVPKGWRIYVYTREVNYDQFLYPDPLIFNPWRWLEDKRLESQNYFFIFGGGTRQCPGKELGIAEISTFLHYFVTRYRWEEVGGDKLMKFPRVEAPNGLHIRVEIYIEIYKRIFVGSHVPRRTLPYIFPSSIAHLHNHSTDSSHSYYLSCSALTMAAAASTAATPLLTDELDIVIPTIRNLDFLEMWRPFFEKYHLIIVQDGDPTKTIHVPEGFDYELYNRNDINRILGPKSSCISFKDSACRCFGYMVSKKKYIYTIDDDCFVAKDPTGHDINALEQHIKNLLCPSTPFFYNTLYDPYREGADFVRGYPFSLREGVPTAVSHGLWLNIPDYDAPTQLVKPRERNSRYVDAVLTIPKGTLFPMCGMNLAFDRELIGPAMYFGLMGDGQPIGRYDDMWAGWCVKVICDHLGLGVKTGLPYIWHSKASNPFVNLKKEYKGIFWQEEIIPFFQAATLSKECTTVQQCYIELSKQVKEKLSKVDPYFDKLADAMVTWIEAWDELNPAGDSTKVANGSA
;
A
#
# COMPACT_ATOMS: atom_id res chain seq x y z
N MET A 1 -37.68 60.69 25.58
CA MET A 1 -38.44 59.88 24.60
C MET A 1 -37.54 59.06 23.68
N ALA A 2 -36.58 59.64 22.96
CA ALA A 2 -35.72 58.91 22.00
C ALA A 2 -35.00 57.68 22.60
N PHE A 3 -34.39 57.81 23.79
CA PHE A 3 -33.74 56.68 24.48
C PHE A 3 -34.70 55.52 24.78
N PHE A 4 -35.93 55.83 25.19
CA PHE A 4 -36.96 54.83 25.52
C PHE A 4 -37.41 54.05 24.27
N ILE A 5 -37.51 54.74 23.12
CA ILE A 5 -37.83 54.12 21.82
C ILE A 5 -36.71 53.19 21.37
N VAL A 6 -35.45 53.58 21.54
CA VAL A 6 -34.28 52.74 21.19
C VAL A 6 -34.24 51.49 22.05
N VAL A 7 -34.47 51.61 23.36
CA VAL A 7 -34.51 50.47 24.30
C VAL A 7 -35.67 49.52 23.98
N LEU A 8 -36.88 50.05 23.75
CA LEU A 8 -38.03 49.22 23.35
C LEU A 8 -37.81 48.52 22.00
N SER A 9 -37.17 49.20 21.05
CA SER A 9 -36.83 48.60 19.75
C SER A 9 -35.80 47.47 19.91
N LEU A 10 -34.78 47.65 20.74
CA LEU A 10 -33.80 46.60 21.06
C LEU A 10 -34.44 45.40 21.74
N ILE A 11 -35.32 45.63 22.71
CA ILE A 11 -36.08 44.55 23.38
C ILE A 11 -36.97 43.83 22.38
N PHE A 12 -37.69 44.55 21.52
CA PHE A 12 -38.53 43.94 20.50
C PHE A 12 -37.70 43.09 19.53
N VAL A 13 -36.56 43.59 19.05
CA VAL A 13 -35.64 42.84 18.19
C VAL A 13 -35.11 41.61 18.90
N LEU A 14 -34.68 41.72 20.17
CA LEU A 14 -34.20 40.56 20.96
C LEU A 14 -35.29 39.51 21.17
N CYS A 15 -36.51 39.93 21.52
CA CYS A 15 -37.66 39.04 21.67
C CYS A 15 -38.04 38.37 20.34
N PHE A 16 -38.04 39.12 19.23
CA PHE A 16 -38.31 38.61 17.90
C PHE A 16 -37.23 37.60 17.46
N CYS A 17 -35.95 37.91 17.66
CA CYS A 17 -34.84 37.00 17.40
C CYS A 17 -34.90 35.74 18.28
N SER A 18 -35.22 35.87 19.57
CA SER A 18 -35.38 34.72 20.47
C SER A 18 -36.58 33.85 20.09
N ALA A 19 -37.69 34.45 19.65
CA ALA A 19 -38.87 33.73 19.18
C ALA A 19 -38.57 33.00 17.87
N LEU A 20 -37.84 33.64 16.94
CA LEU A 20 -37.34 33.01 15.73
C LEU A 20 -36.43 31.83 16.05
N LEU A 21 -35.44 31.99 16.92
CA LEU A 21 -34.51 30.90 17.30
C LEU A 21 -35.22 29.69 17.90
N ARG A 22 -36.36 29.89 18.57
CA ARG A 22 -37.17 28.80 19.17
C ARG A 22 -38.34 28.34 18.30
N TRP A 23 -38.57 28.96 17.14
CA TRP A 23 -39.74 28.70 16.29
C TRP A 23 -39.91 27.22 15.94
N ASN A 24 -38.84 26.57 15.47
CA ASN A 24 -38.90 25.16 15.11
C ASN A 24 -39.14 24.26 16.33
N GLU A 25 -38.52 24.55 17.47
CA GLU A 25 -38.75 23.76 18.70
C GLU A 25 -40.20 23.85 19.17
N VAL A 26 -40.81 25.03 19.07
CA VAL A 26 -42.24 25.21 19.41
C VAL A 26 -43.13 24.52 18.38
N ARG A 27 -42.88 24.75 17.09
CA ARG A 27 -43.68 24.20 15.97
C ARG A 27 -43.72 22.67 15.98
N TYR A 28 -42.61 22.04 16.32
CA TYR A 28 -42.47 20.58 16.30
C TYR A 28 -42.50 19.95 17.69
N ARG A 29 -42.98 20.67 18.70
CA ARG A 29 -43.10 20.15 20.06
C ARG A 29 -44.19 19.08 20.12
N LYS A 30 -43.81 17.82 20.30
CA LYS A 30 -44.73 16.70 20.55
C LYS A 30 -44.16 15.81 21.66
N LYS A 31 -45.02 15.28 22.54
CA LYS A 31 -44.60 14.32 23.58
C LYS A 31 -44.20 12.99 22.92
N GLY A 32 -43.18 12.33 23.47
CA GLY A 32 -42.71 11.03 23.01
C GLY A 32 -41.79 11.04 21.79
N LEU A 33 -41.39 12.20 21.26
CA LEU A 33 -40.37 12.29 20.20
C LEU A 33 -38.99 11.83 20.73
N PRO A 34 -38.10 11.33 19.86
CA PRO A 34 -36.69 11.17 20.22
C PRO A 34 -36.05 12.50 20.67
N PRO A 35 -35.03 12.45 21.54
CA PRO A 35 -34.25 13.63 21.92
C PRO A 35 -33.56 14.27 20.70
N GLY A 36 -33.23 15.56 20.77
CA GLY A 36 -32.53 16.27 19.68
C GLY A 36 -33.00 17.71 19.47
N THR A 37 -32.39 18.38 18.49
CA THR A 37 -32.57 19.82 18.19
C THR A 37 -33.15 20.05 16.81
N MET A 38 -34.08 21.00 16.66
CA MET A 38 -34.69 21.33 15.36
C MET A 38 -33.99 22.48 14.62
N GLY A 39 -32.89 22.99 15.18
CA GLY A 39 -32.03 24.02 14.58
C GLY A 39 -32.75 25.32 14.20
N TRP A 40 -32.16 26.04 13.24
CA TRP A 40 -32.63 27.33 12.76
C TRP A 40 -33.98 27.24 12.03
N PRO A 41 -34.83 28.29 12.05
CA PRO A 41 -36.01 28.36 11.20
C PRO A 41 -35.68 28.07 9.74
N VAL A 42 -36.55 27.30 9.06
CA VAL A 42 -36.45 26.92 7.64
C VAL A 42 -35.27 25.99 7.30
N PHE A 43 -34.03 26.31 7.70
CA PHE A 43 -32.83 25.54 7.37
C PHE A 43 -32.49 24.43 8.38
N GLY A 44 -33.01 24.53 9.60
CA GLY A 44 -32.73 23.60 10.68
C GLY A 44 -31.24 23.47 10.97
N GLU A 45 -30.73 22.26 10.90
CA GLU A 45 -29.30 21.90 11.06
C GLU A 45 -28.69 21.46 9.72
N THR A 46 -29.32 21.80 8.58
CA THR A 46 -28.91 21.31 7.25
C THR A 46 -27.47 21.71 6.90
N THR A 47 -27.05 22.91 7.27
CA THR A 47 -25.71 23.42 6.95
C THR A 47 -24.65 22.68 7.74
N GLU A 48 -24.86 22.49 9.05
CA GLU A 48 -23.99 21.71 9.93
C GLU A 48 -23.92 20.25 9.49
N PHE A 49 -25.07 19.65 9.18
CA PHE A 49 -25.18 18.29 8.65
C PHE A 49 -24.35 18.12 7.37
N LEU A 50 -24.50 19.00 6.37
CA LEU A 50 -23.76 18.91 5.10
C LEU A 50 -22.27 19.20 5.26
N LYS A 51 -21.89 20.20 6.07
CA LYS A 51 -20.49 20.61 6.24
C LYS A 51 -19.69 19.67 7.13
N GLN A 52 -20.26 19.20 8.24
CA GLN A 52 -19.57 18.36 9.22
C GLN A 52 -19.76 16.86 8.95
N GLY A 53 -20.82 16.46 8.25
CA GLY A 53 -21.06 15.09 7.79
C GLY A 53 -21.01 14.04 8.92
N PRO A 54 -20.11 13.03 8.86
CA PRO A 54 -20.00 12.03 9.91
C PRO A 54 -19.70 12.59 11.31
N ASN A 55 -19.03 13.74 11.40
CA ASN A 55 -18.77 14.38 12.70
C ASN A 55 -20.06 14.95 13.31
N PHE A 56 -20.96 15.50 12.50
CA PHE A 56 -22.30 15.89 12.97
C PHE A 56 -23.03 14.70 13.57
N MET A 57 -23.02 13.55 12.87
CA MET A 57 -23.68 12.33 13.36
C MET A 57 -23.09 11.83 14.67
N LYS A 58 -21.75 11.77 14.78
CA LYS A 58 -21.06 11.37 16.01
C LYS A 58 -21.41 12.29 17.18
N ASN A 59 -21.40 13.61 16.95
CA ASN A 59 -21.70 14.61 17.98
C ASN A 59 -23.15 14.52 18.45
N GLN A 60 -24.11 14.37 17.53
CA GLN A 60 -25.52 14.22 17.90
C GLN A 60 -25.76 12.89 18.62
N ARG A 61 -25.13 11.79 18.18
CA ARG A 61 -25.21 10.49 18.86
C ARG A 61 -24.68 10.56 20.30
N ALA A 62 -23.55 11.23 20.51
CA ALA A 62 -22.96 11.39 21.84
C ALA A 62 -23.88 12.19 22.79
N ARG A 63 -24.66 13.13 22.27
CA ARG A 63 -25.57 13.98 23.06
C ARG A 63 -26.95 13.35 23.30
N TYR A 64 -27.49 12.68 22.30
CA TYR A 64 -28.91 12.29 22.26
C TYR A 64 -29.12 10.78 22.13
N GLY A 65 -28.06 9.99 21.96
CA GLY A 65 -28.16 8.55 21.73
C GLY A 65 -28.28 8.16 20.25
N SER A 66 -28.45 6.87 19.97
CA SER A 66 -28.47 6.31 18.61
C SER A 66 -29.70 6.69 17.77
N VAL A 67 -30.74 7.25 18.39
CA VAL A 67 -31.96 7.70 17.72
C VAL A 67 -32.28 9.11 18.19
N PHE A 68 -32.26 10.08 17.28
CA PHE A 68 -32.47 11.49 17.62
C PHE A 68 -33.27 12.25 16.56
N LYS A 69 -33.94 13.33 16.95
CA LYS A 69 -34.65 14.25 16.04
C LYS A 69 -33.73 15.37 15.54
N SER A 70 -33.93 15.78 14.30
CA SER A 70 -33.32 16.96 13.70
C SER A 70 -34.24 17.58 12.64
N HIS A 71 -33.84 18.73 12.10
CA HIS A 71 -34.46 19.32 10.91
C HIS A 71 -33.39 19.49 9.83
N ILE A 72 -33.35 18.57 8.87
CA ILE A 72 -32.34 18.52 7.81
C ILE A 72 -32.99 18.45 6.44
N LEU A 73 -32.34 19.06 5.43
CA LEU A 73 -32.83 19.13 4.05
C LEU A 73 -34.26 19.68 3.94
N GLY A 74 -34.57 20.67 4.79
CA GLY A 74 -35.87 21.36 4.82
C GLY A 74 -37.00 20.58 5.50
N CYS A 75 -36.71 19.50 6.22
CA CYS A 75 -37.75 18.61 6.75
C CYS A 75 -37.46 18.09 8.17
N PRO A 76 -38.49 17.95 9.03
CA PRO A 76 -38.34 17.28 10.32
C PRO A 76 -38.00 15.80 10.09
N THR A 77 -36.91 15.36 10.70
CA THR A 77 -36.28 14.06 10.41
C THR A 77 -35.84 13.39 11.71
N ILE A 78 -36.16 12.13 11.87
CA ILE A 78 -35.54 11.25 12.86
C ILE A 78 -34.31 10.62 12.22
N VAL A 79 -33.16 10.71 12.85
CA VAL A 79 -31.94 9.99 12.44
C VAL A 79 -31.83 8.74 13.29
N SER A 80 -31.68 7.59 12.63
CA SER A 80 -31.48 6.29 13.27
C SER A 80 -30.10 5.74 12.91
N MET A 81 -29.24 5.64 13.92
CA MET A 81 -27.91 5.00 13.86
C MET A 81 -27.91 3.63 14.56
N ASP A 82 -29.09 3.13 14.96
CA ASP A 82 -29.26 1.86 15.63
C ASP A 82 -29.39 0.72 14.59
N PRO A 83 -28.51 -0.30 14.61
CA PRO A 83 -28.52 -1.36 13.60
C PRO A 83 -29.81 -2.18 13.56
N GLU A 84 -30.41 -2.50 14.71
CA GLU A 84 -31.65 -3.28 14.79
C GLU A 84 -32.84 -2.49 14.28
N LEU A 85 -32.97 -1.25 14.70
CA LEU A 85 -34.04 -0.38 14.23
C LEU A 85 -33.90 -0.12 12.73
N ASN A 86 -32.67 0.09 12.24
CA ASN A 86 -32.40 0.25 10.82
C ASN A 86 -32.82 -1.00 10.03
N ARG A 87 -32.44 -2.20 10.50
CA ARG A 87 -32.88 -3.47 9.93
C ARG A 87 -34.40 -3.57 9.91
N TYR A 88 -35.06 -3.30 11.04
CA TYR A 88 -36.51 -3.33 11.15
C TYR A 88 -37.19 -2.40 10.13
N ILE A 89 -36.76 -1.14 10.05
CA ILE A 89 -37.30 -0.14 9.12
C ILE A 89 -37.13 -0.59 7.66
N LEU A 90 -35.96 -1.13 7.30
CA LEU A 90 -35.68 -1.60 5.93
C LEU A 90 -36.52 -2.82 5.54
N MET A 91 -36.75 -3.75 6.47
CA MET A 91 -37.50 -4.98 6.22
C MET A 91 -39.02 -4.77 6.28
N ASN A 92 -39.51 -3.71 6.91
CA ASN A 92 -40.93 -3.49 7.21
C ASN A 92 -41.52 -2.26 6.50
N GLU A 93 -41.08 -1.92 5.29
CA GLU A 93 -41.59 -0.75 4.56
C GLU A 93 -43.13 -0.72 4.50
N ALA A 94 -43.78 -1.84 4.18
CA ALA A 94 -45.23 -1.93 4.07
C ALA A 94 -46.01 -1.63 5.37
N LYS A 95 -45.34 -1.51 6.54
CA LYS A 95 -45.97 -1.20 7.84
C LYS A 95 -46.10 0.30 8.12
N GLY A 96 -46.39 1.09 7.09
CA GLY A 96 -46.63 2.54 7.20
C GLY A 96 -45.41 3.41 6.87
N LEU A 97 -44.42 2.86 6.19
CA LEU A 97 -43.25 3.57 5.72
C LEU A 97 -43.26 3.62 4.19
N VAL A 98 -42.80 4.73 3.61
CA VAL A 98 -42.62 4.90 2.17
C VAL A 98 -41.28 5.59 1.90
N PRO A 99 -40.79 5.69 0.66
CA PRO A 99 -39.59 6.47 0.35
C PRO A 99 -39.71 7.91 0.84
N GLY A 100 -38.65 8.39 1.50
CA GLY A 100 -38.61 9.71 2.12
C GLY A 100 -37.69 10.70 1.42
N TYR A 101 -37.42 10.53 0.13
CA TYR A 101 -36.44 11.35 -0.58
C TYR A 101 -36.76 12.87 -0.50
N PRO A 102 -35.74 13.74 -0.59
CA PRO A 102 -35.94 15.19 -0.62
C PRO A 102 -36.80 15.59 -1.82
N GLN A 103 -37.56 16.68 -1.66
CA GLN A 103 -38.44 17.19 -2.72
C GLN A 103 -37.64 17.49 -4.00
N SER A 104 -36.43 18.01 -3.86
CA SER A 104 -35.50 18.26 -4.97
C SER A 104 -35.26 17.03 -5.84
N MET A 105 -35.06 15.87 -5.21
CA MET A 105 -34.80 14.62 -5.91
C MET A 105 -36.05 14.11 -6.62
N LEU A 106 -37.24 14.25 -6.01
CA LEU A 106 -38.51 13.85 -6.62
C LEU A 106 -38.85 14.71 -7.84
N ASP A 107 -38.62 16.02 -7.77
CA ASP A 107 -38.93 16.92 -8.88
C ASP A 107 -37.93 16.78 -10.04
N ILE A 108 -36.69 16.37 -9.77
CA ILE A 108 -35.60 16.25 -10.75
C ILE A 108 -35.51 14.84 -11.37
N LEU A 109 -35.61 13.78 -10.58
CA LEU A 109 -35.60 12.40 -11.08
C LEU A 109 -36.97 11.94 -11.58
N GLY A 110 -38.03 12.60 -11.13
CA GLY A 110 -39.41 12.27 -11.47
C GLY A 110 -40.15 11.57 -10.35
N LYS A 111 -41.47 11.52 -10.50
CA LYS A 111 -42.39 10.99 -9.47
C LYS A 111 -42.85 9.57 -9.79
N CYS A 112 -42.61 9.12 -11.03
CA CYS A 112 -43.09 7.85 -11.57
C CYS A 112 -41.93 6.88 -11.84
N ASN A 113 -40.94 6.85 -10.94
CA ASN A 113 -39.84 5.88 -10.99
C ASN A 113 -39.79 5.01 -9.73
N ILE A 114 -39.04 3.91 -9.84
CA ILE A 114 -38.85 2.89 -8.80
C ILE A 114 -38.38 3.45 -7.45
N ALA A 115 -37.63 4.54 -7.42
CA ALA A 115 -37.16 5.15 -6.17
C ALA A 115 -38.28 5.96 -5.48
N ALA A 116 -39.19 6.57 -6.24
CA ALA A 116 -40.26 7.41 -5.74
C ALA A 116 -41.55 6.64 -5.37
N VAL A 117 -41.98 5.70 -6.22
CA VAL A 117 -43.25 4.97 -6.05
C VAL A 117 -43.16 3.95 -4.91
N HIS A 118 -44.32 3.49 -4.40
CA HIS A 118 -44.42 2.47 -3.35
C HIS A 118 -45.58 1.49 -3.61
N GLY A 119 -45.73 0.47 -2.76
CA GLY A 119 -46.82 -0.50 -2.86
C GLY A 119 -46.83 -1.32 -4.16
N SER A 120 -48.00 -1.52 -4.75
CA SER A 120 -48.19 -2.27 -6.00
C SER A 120 -47.44 -1.65 -7.18
N THR A 121 -47.48 -0.31 -7.31
CA THR A 121 -46.75 0.41 -8.37
C THR A 121 -45.24 0.17 -8.28
N HIS A 122 -44.67 0.18 -7.07
CA HIS A 122 -43.25 -0.17 -6.90
C HIS A 122 -42.97 -1.62 -7.29
N LYS A 123 -43.81 -2.57 -6.85
CA LYS A 123 -43.65 -3.99 -7.22
C LYS A 123 -43.64 -4.17 -8.74
N TYR A 124 -44.52 -3.44 -9.43
CA TYR A 124 -44.65 -3.42 -10.88
C TYR A 124 -43.39 -2.87 -11.57
N MET A 125 -42.97 -1.66 -11.21
CA MET A 125 -41.76 -1.03 -11.78
C MET A 125 -40.50 -1.83 -11.48
N ARG A 126 -40.39 -2.42 -10.28
CA ARG A 126 -39.29 -3.32 -9.93
C ARG A 126 -39.28 -4.57 -10.80
N GLY A 127 -40.44 -5.16 -11.07
CA GLY A 127 -40.57 -6.30 -11.97
C GLY A 127 -40.09 -5.98 -13.39
N ALA A 128 -40.53 -4.84 -13.94
CA ALA A 128 -40.08 -4.35 -15.24
C ALA A 128 -38.55 -4.16 -15.29
N LEU A 129 -37.97 -3.53 -14.27
CA LEU A 129 -36.53 -3.31 -14.20
C LEU A 129 -35.74 -4.62 -14.10
N LEU A 130 -36.15 -5.55 -13.22
CA LEU A 130 -35.46 -6.83 -13.03
C LEU A 130 -35.49 -7.71 -14.30
N ALA A 131 -36.51 -7.57 -15.14
CA ALA A 131 -36.57 -8.27 -16.43
C ALA A 131 -35.43 -7.82 -17.38
N LEU A 132 -35.10 -6.51 -17.37
CA LEU A 132 -34.04 -5.93 -18.21
C LEU A 132 -32.63 -6.34 -17.79
N ILE A 133 -32.44 -6.69 -16.52
CA ILE A 133 -31.14 -7.00 -15.91
C ILE A 133 -31.09 -8.43 -15.37
N SER A 134 -31.94 -9.31 -15.89
CA SER A 134 -31.92 -10.72 -15.53
C SER A 134 -30.57 -11.36 -15.88
N PRO A 135 -30.18 -12.49 -15.25
CA PRO A 135 -28.93 -13.19 -15.58
C PRO A 135 -28.79 -13.50 -17.08
N THR A 136 -29.90 -13.82 -17.75
CA THR A 136 -29.95 -14.05 -19.19
C THR A 136 -29.63 -12.78 -19.98
N MET A 137 -30.22 -11.64 -19.60
CA MET A 137 -29.96 -10.35 -20.26
C MET A 137 -28.53 -9.87 -20.02
N ILE A 138 -28.02 -10.02 -18.80
CA ILE A 138 -26.61 -9.73 -18.47
C ILE A 138 -25.69 -10.55 -19.37
N ARG A 139 -25.94 -11.87 -19.50
CA ARG A 139 -25.12 -12.78 -20.29
C ARG A 139 -25.08 -12.42 -21.78
N HIS A 140 -26.26 -12.26 -22.38
CA HIS A 140 -26.39 -12.28 -23.84
C HIS A 140 -26.46 -10.88 -24.46
N GLN A 141 -26.85 -9.85 -23.72
CA GLN A 141 -27.05 -8.51 -24.26
C GLN A 141 -26.18 -7.44 -23.61
N LEU A 142 -26.08 -7.43 -22.27
CA LEU A 142 -25.42 -6.32 -21.57
C LEU A 142 -23.91 -6.50 -21.48
N LEU A 143 -23.43 -7.66 -21.03
CA LEU A 143 -21.99 -7.90 -20.87
C LEU A 143 -21.19 -7.70 -22.17
N PRO A 144 -21.62 -8.20 -23.35
CA PRO A 144 -20.89 -7.94 -24.59
C PRO A 144 -20.78 -6.44 -24.93
N LYS A 145 -21.83 -5.65 -24.64
CA LYS A 145 -21.81 -4.19 -24.85
C LYS A 145 -20.90 -3.49 -23.85
N ILE A 146 -20.95 -3.90 -22.57
CA ILE A 146 -20.08 -3.38 -21.51
C ILE A 146 -18.62 -3.67 -21.86
N ASP A 147 -18.29 -4.91 -22.21
CA ASP A 147 -16.94 -5.32 -22.60
C ASP A 147 -16.42 -4.46 -23.76
N HIS A 148 -17.17 -4.40 -24.86
CA HIS A 148 -16.79 -3.63 -26.03
C HIS A 148 -16.55 -2.16 -25.69
N PHE A 149 -17.47 -1.54 -24.94
CA PHE A 149 -17.33 -0.16 -24.48
C PHE A 149 -16.07 0.01 -23.62
N MET A 150 -15.85 -0.86 -22.62
CA MET A 150 -14.72 -0.73 -21.69
C MET A 150 -13.38 -0.86 -22.41
N ARG A 151 -13.28 -1.75 -23.40
CA ARG A 151 -12.07 -1.91 -24.20
C ARG A 151 -11.73 -0.63 -24.96
N THR A 152 -12.73 0.04 -25.52
CA THR A 152 -12.59 1.31 -26.24
C THR A 152 -12.30 2.48 -25.29
N HIS A 153 -13.07 2.61 -24.20
CA HIS A 153 -12.94 3.70 -23.23
C HIS A 153 -11.56 3.77 -22.58
N LEU A 154 -10.96 2.60 -22.34
CA LEU A 154 -9.61 2.43 -21.77
C LEU A 154 -8.51 2.43 -22.84
N THR A 155 -8.71 3.08 -23.98
CA THR A 155 -7.69 3.25 -25.03
C THR A 155 -7.02 4.61 -24.87
N ASP A 156 -5.72 4.70 -25.18
CA ASP A 156 -4.97 5.97 -25.23
C ASP A 156 -4.89 6.73 -23.89
N TRP A 157 -4.82 6.02 -22.75
CA TRP A 157 -4.55 6.63 -21.44
C TRP A 157 -3.06 6.56 -21.05
N ASN A 158 -2.24 5.85 -21.82
CA ASN A 158 -0.83 5.63 -21.52
C ASN A 158 -0.03 6.95 -21.50
N ASP A 159 0.92 7.04 -20.57
CA ASP A 159 1.83 8.17 -20.34
C ASP A 159 1.13 9.52 -20.08
N LYS A 160 -0.13 9.48 -19.61
CA LYS A 160 -0.93 10.67 -19.30
C LYS A 160 -1.22 10.76 -17.81
N VAL A 161 -1.28 11.99 -17.32
CA VAL A 161 -1.96 12.29 -16.04
C VAL A 161 -3.43 12.50 -16.36
N ILE A 162 -4.28 11.66 -15.79
CA ILE A 162 -5.73 11.71 -15.98
C ILE A 162 -6.41 11.94 -14.64
N ASN A 163 -7.58 12.58 -14.67
CA ASN A 163 -8.48 12.61 -13.54
C ASN A 163 -9.34 11.33 -13.54
N ILE A 164 -9.01 10.35 -12.70
CA ILE A 164 -9.72 9.07 -12.69
C ILE A 164 -11.19 9.25 -12.27
N GLN A 165 -11.50 10.24 -11.43
CA GLN A 165 -12.88 10.57 -11.08
C GLN A 165 -13.70 10.98 -12.31
N GLU A 166 -13.12 11.80 -13.19
CA GLU A 166 -13.78 12.20 -14.43
C GLU A 166 -13.94 11.02 -15.39
N LYS A 167 -12.89 10.20 -15.53
CA LYS A 167 -12.89 9.04 -16.41
C LYS A 167 -13.89 7.96 -15.99
N THR A 168 -14.07 7.70 -14.70
CA THR A 168 -15.08 6.74 -14.22
C THR A 168 -16.49 7.31 -14.29
N LYS A 169 -16.67 8.64 -14.13
CA LYS A 169 -17.95 9.33 -14.37
C LYS A 169 -18.36 9.23 -15.84
N GLU A 170 -17.43 9.48 -16.74
CA GLU A 170 -17.66 9.32 -18.19
C GLU A 170 -17.97 7.87 -18.55
N MET A 171 -17.19 6.91 -18.03
CA MET A 171 -17.42 5.48 -18.20
C MET A 171 -18.84 5.08 -17.83
N ALA A 172 -19.27 5.39 -16.60
CA ALA A 172 -20.57 4.96 -16.10
C ALA A 172 -21.74 5.59 -16.88
N LEU A 173 -21.62 6.86 -17.30
CA LEU A 173 -22.65 7.53 -18.10
C LEU A 173 -22.75 6.92 -19.51
N LEU A 174 -21.63 6.85 -20.24
CA LEU A 174 -21.64 6.42 -21.64
C LEU A 174 -21.93 4.93 -21.78
N SER A 175 -21.39 4.08 -20.89
CA SER A 175 -21.75 2.66 -20.85
C SER A 175 -23.24 2.49 -20.57
N SER A 176 -23.81 3.23 -19.61
CA SER A 176 -25.25 3.17 -19.33
C SER A 176 -26.09 3.63 -20.52
N LEU A 177 -25.72 4.72 -21.20
CA LEU A 177 -26.42 5.19 -22.42
C LEU A 177 -26.37 4.14 -23.54
N LYS A 178 -25.23 3.45 -23.71
CA LYS A 178 -25.08 2.38 -24.69
C LYS A 178 -25.97 1.18 -24.36
N GLN A 179 -26.05 0.81 -23.09
CA GLN A 179 -26.92 -0.26 -22.61
C GLN A 179 -28.41 0.10 -22.72
N LEU A 180 -28.77 1.35 -22.41
CA LEU A 180 -30.15 1.81 -22.38
C LEU A 180 -30.72 2.09 -23.76
N ALA A 181 -29.97 2.80 -24.59
CA ALA A 181 -30.46 3.38 -25.83
C ALA A 181 -29.53 3.16 -27.03
N GLY A 182 -28.48 2.35 -26.91
CA GLY A 182 -27.52 2.14 -27.99
C GLY A 182 -26.63 3.35 -28.29
N ILE A 183 -26.75 4.43 -27.51
CA ILE A 183 -26.07 5.71 -27.73
C ILE A 183 -24.73 5.70 -26.98
N GLU A 184 -23.63 5.89 -27.71
CA GLU A 184 -22.28 5.95 -27.13
C GLU A 184 -21.54 7.21 -27.55
N SER A 185 -21.69 7.60 -28.81
CA SER A 185 -21.07 8.77 -29.43
C SER A 185 -22.07 9.48 -30.35
N GLY A 186 -21.71 10.69 -30.82
CA GLY A 186 -22.54 11.52 -31.69
C GLY A 186 -23.21 12.71 -30.99
N SER A 187 -23.97 13.49 -31.76
CA SER A 187 -24.56 14.75 -31.34
C SER A 187 -25.48 14.64 -30.12
N MET A 188 -26.28 13.56 -30.04
CA MET A 188 -27.17 13.33 -28.91
C MET A 188 -26.41 13.09 -27.60
N SER A 189 -25.36 12.26 -27.61
CA SER A 189 -24.51 12.01 -26.42
C SER A 189 -23.82 13.30 -25.92
N GLN A 190 -23.30 14.10 -26.86
CA GLN A 190 -22.65 15.38 -26.56
C GLN A 190 -23.61 16.41 -25.97
N ALA A 191 -24.87 16.46 -26.42
CA ALA A 191 -25.90 17.32 -25.86
C ALA A 191 -26.42 16.81 -24.50
N PHE A 192 -26.52 15.48 -24.32
CA PHE A 192 -27.07 14.87 -23.11
C PHE A 192 -26.16 15.01 -21.88
N LYS A 193 -24.84 14.79 -22.05
CA LYS A 193 -23.85 14.80 -20.95
C LYS A 193 -23.87 16.07 -20.07
N PRO A 194 -23.80 17.30 -20.59
CA PRO A 194 -23.82 18.51 -19.76
C PRO A 194 -25.15 18.72 -19.04
N GLU A 195 -26.27 18.38 -19.66
CA GLU A 195 -27.58 18.45 -19.01
C GLU A 195 -27.67 17.43 -17.88
N PHE A 196 -27.16 16.21 -18.09
CA PHE A 196 -27.18 15.18 -17.07
C PHE A 196 -26.35 15.57 -15.82
N PHE A 197 -25.19 16.22 -16.00
CA PHE A 197 -24.42 16.72 -14.86
C PHE A 197 -25.14 17.83 -14.09
N LYS A 198 -25.81 18.76 -14.77
CA LYS A 198 -26.67 19.77 -14.11
C LYS A 198 -27.82 19.11 -13.34
N LEU A 199 -28.44 18.07 -13.91
CA LEU A 199 -29.48 17.27 -13.28
C LEU A 199 -28.96 16.64 -11.98
N VAL A 200 -27.81 15.94 -12.03
CA VAL A 200 -27.20 15.27 -10.87
C VAL A 200 -26.92 16.27 -9.74
N LEU A 201 -26.33 17.43 -10.04
CA LEU A 201 -26.02 18.47 -9.05
C LEU A 201 -27.27 19.06 -8.38
N GLY A 202 -28.40 19.10 -9.09
CA GLY A 202 -29.65 19.64 -8.54
C GLY A 202 -30.34 18.71 -7.53
N THR A 203 -30.11 17.40 -7.59
CA THR A 203 -30.87 16.40 -6.80
C THR A 203 -30.72 16.53 -5.27
N LEU A 204 -29.55 16.97 -4.77
CA LEU A 204 -29.28 17.21 -3.35
C LEU A 204 -29.16 18.70 -3.05
N SER A 205 -30.21 19.47 -3.33
CA SER A 205 -30.28 20.90 -3.06
C SER A 205 -31.59 21.27 -2.35
N LEU A 206 -31.67 22.47 -1.77
CA LEU A 206 -32.94 22.97 -1.26
C LEU A 206 -33.87 23.27 -2.44
N PRO A 207 -35.17 22.90 -2.37
CA PRO A 207 -36.12 23.04 -3.47
C PRO A 207 -36.59 24.51 -3.61
N ILE A 208 -35.65 25.41 -3.91
CA ILE A 208 -35.86 26.84 -4.07
C ILE A 208 -35.61 27.19 -5.54
N ASP A 209 -36.68 27.44 -6.29
CA ASP A 209 -36.62 27.75 -7.72
C ASP A 209 -36.30 29.24 -7.95
N LEU A 210 -35.04 29.61 -7.69
CA LEU A 210 -34.52 30.95 -7.97
C LEU A 210 -33.37 30.89 -8.99
N PRO A 211 -33.19 31.93 -9.83
CA PRO A 211 -32.02 32.07 -10.69
C PRO A 211 -30.70 31.85 -9.92
N GLY A 212 -29.77 31.11 -10.54
CA GLY A 212 -28.45 30.82 -9.95
C GLY A 212 -28.40 29.61 -9.01
N THR A 213 -29.54 29.09 -8.54
CA THR A 213 -29.58 27.90 -7.65
C THR A 213 -29.29 26.59 -8.40
N ASN A 214 -28.70 25.61 -7.70
CA ASN A 214 -28.52 24.25 -8.23
C ASN A 214 -29.86 23.58 -8.54
N TYR A 215 -30.90 23.85 -7.74
CA TYR A 215 -32.23 23.30 -7.93
C TYR A 215 -32.83 23.71 -9.29
N ARG A 216 -32.85 25.02 -9.60
CA ARG A 216 -33.35 25.52 -10.88
C ARG A 216 -32.57 24.97 -12.07
N ARG A 217 -31.24 24.92 -11.98
CA ARG A 217 -30.39 24.33 -13.03
C ARG A 217 -30.71 22.87 -13.29
N GLY A 218 -30.84 22.07 -12.23
CA GLY A 218 -31.20 20.65 -12.36
C GLY A 218 -32.60 20.44 -12.90
N PHE A 219 -33.57 21.27 -12.49
CA PHE A 219 -34.93 21.20 -12.99
C PHE A 219 -35.04 21.57 -14.48
N GLN A 220 -34.31 22.59 -14.93
CA GLN A 220 -34.26 22.93 -16.36
C GLN A 220 -33.58 21.81 -17.17
N ALA A 221 -32.50 21.25 -16.66
CA ALA A 221 -31.82 20.14 -17.31
C ALA A 221 -32.70 18.89 -17.43
N ARG A 222 -33.53 18.61 -16.42
CA ARG A 222 -34.57 17.58 -16.50
C ARG A 222 -35.50 17.82 -17.69
N LYS A 223 -36.02 19.05 -17.87
CA LYS A 223 -36.93 19.35 -19.00
C LYS A 223 -36.27 19.05 -20.35
N ASN A 224 -35.01 19.44 -20.49
CA ASN A 224 -34.23 19.19 -21.70
C ASN A 224 -34.03 17.69 -21.94
N ILE A 225 -33.64 16.94 -20.90
CA ILE A 225 -33.47 15.48 -20.96
C ILE A 225 -34.77 14.75 -21.31
N VAL A 226 -35.89 15.14 -20.69
CA VAL A 226 -37.21 14.58 -21.01
C VAL A 226 -37.56 14.84 -22.47
N SER A 227 -37.31 16.04 -22.99
CA SER A 227 -37.53 16.35 -24.41
C SER A 227 -36.71 15.45 -25.33
N MET A 228 -35.42 15.28 -25.04
CA MET A 228 -34.53 14.41 -25.83
C MET A 228 -34.99 12.95 -25.81
N LEU A 229 -35.40 12.43 -24.64
CA LEU A 229 -35.86 11.06 -24.50
C LEU A 229 -37.23 10.83 -25.17
N ARG A 230 -38.14 11.81 -25.13
CA ARG A 230 -39.41 11.73 -25.89
C ARG A 230 -39.17 11.64 -27.38
N GLN A 231 -38.29 12.50 -27.90
CA GLN A 231 -37.92 12.47 -29.31
C GLN A 231 -37.35 11.10 -29.71
N LEU A 232 -36.44 10.55 -28.90
CA LEU A 232 -35.86 9.22 -29.14
C LEU A 232 -36.91 8.09 -29.13
N ILE A 233 -37.89 8.15 -28.22
CA ILE A 233 -38.99 7.17 -28.17
C ILE A 233 -39.83 7.24 -29.45
N GLU A 234 -40.13 8.45 -29.93
CA GLU A 234 -40.93 8.65 -31.14
C GLU A 234 -40.19 8.20 -32.40
N GLU A 235 -38.91 8.55 -32.52
CA GLU A 235 -38.04 8.08 -33.61
C GLU A 235 -38.00 6.55 -33.69
N ARG A 236 -37.94 5.87 -32.54
CA ARG A 236 -37.94 4.40 -32.48
C ARG A 236 -39.28 3.76 -32.83
N ARG A 237 -40.40 4.42 -32.54
CA ARG A 237 -41.75 3.92 -32.91
C ARG A 237 -42.01 4.04 -34.39
N THR A 238 -41.44 5.06 -35.02
CA THR A 238 -41.61 5.34 -36.45
C THR A 238 -40.57 4.60 -37.31
N SER A 239 -39.44 4.20 -36.72
CA SER A 239 -38.41 3.38 -37.37
C SER A 239 -38.84 1.92 -37.54
N GLN A 240 -38.39 1.29 -38.62
CA GLN A 240 -38.51 -0.17 -38.85
C GLN A 240 -37.33 -0.95 -38.23
N GLU A 241 -36.36 -0.26 -37.60
CA GLU A 241 -35.19 -0.89 -37.01
C GLU A 241 -35.53 -1.65 -35.73
N VAL A 242 -35.03 -2.89 -35.63
CA VAL A 242 -35.18 -3.71 -34.43
C VAL A 242 -34.05 -3.38 -33.44
N HIS A 243 -34.39 -2.65 -32.38
CA HIS A 243 -33.45 -2.36 -31.31
C HIS A 243 -33.47 -3.46 -30.23
N GLN A 244 -32.28 -3.86 -29.77
CA GLN A 244 -32.07 -4.85 -28.70
C GLN A 244 -31.36 -4.19 -27.52
N ASP A 245 -32.01 -3.21 -26.90
CA ASP A 245 -31.53 -2.49 -25.71
C ASP A 245 -32.63 -2.33 -24.66
N MET A 246 -32.30 -1.73 -23.51
CA MET A 246 -33.26 -1.65 -22.40
C MET A 246 -34.46 -0.76 -22.73
N LEU A 247 -34.29 0.32 -23.49
CA LEU A 247 -35.40 1.17 -23.92
C LEU A 247 -36.36 0.39 -24.82
N ALA A 248 -35.84 -0.38 -25.78
CA ALA A 248 -36.67 -1.28 -26.57
C ALA A 248 -37.42 -2.29 -25.68
N GLY A 249 -36.76 -2.86 -24.68
CA GLY A 249 -37.39 -3.77 -23.71
C GLY A 249 -38.52 -3.12 -22.89
N LEU A 250 -38.37 -1.84 -22.52
CA LEU A 250 -39.40 -1.06 -21.83
C LEU A 250 -40.57 -0.69 -22.75
N MET A 251 -40.32 -0.51 -24.05
CA MET A 251 -41.32 -0.15 -25.06
C MET A 251 -42.15 -1.36 -25.56
N ARG A 252 -41.66 -2.60 -25.44
CA ARG A 252 -42.38 -3.79 -25.89
C ARG A 252 -43.65 -4.01 -25.07
N THR A 253 -44.80 -3.81 -25.70
CA THR A 253 -46.13 -3.87 -25.06
C THR A 253 -46.76 -5.26 -25.06
N GLU A 254 -46.35 -6.17 -25.95
CA GLU A 254 -46.96 -7.50 -26.13
C GLU A 254 -46.25 -8.60 -25.31
N GLU A 255 -44.92 -8.53 -25.16
CA GLU A 255 -44.12 -9.53 -24.42
C GLU A 255 -43.94 -9.19 -22.94
N ASN A 256 -44.19 -7.94 -22.55
CA ASN A 256 -43.88 -7.46 -21.21
C ASN A 256 -45.12 -7.53 -20.32
N ARG A 257 -45.05 -8.35 -19.27
CA ARG A 257 -46.07 -8.40 -18.19
C ARG A 257 -46.28 -7.02 -17.54
N TYR A 258 -45.36 -6.09 -17.77
CA TYR A 258 -45.32 -4.75 -17.22
C TYR A 258 -45.38 -3.67 -18.33
N LYS A 259 -46.57 -3.25 -18.73
CA LYS A 259 -46.83 -2.07 -19.59
C LYS A 259 -46.58 -0.75 -18.86
N LEU A 260 -45.63 0.06 -19.32
CA LEU A 260 -45.34 1.38 -18.75
C LEU A 260 -45.77 2.48 -19.74
N SER A 261 -46.25 3.60 -19.21
CA SER A 261 -46.46 4.82 -20.00
C SER A 261 -45.13 5.49 -20.36
N ASP A 262 -45.13 6.33 -21.38
CA ASP A 262 -43.91 7.05 -21.82
C ASP A 262 -43.27 7.85 -20.68
N ASP A 263 -44.10 8.47 -19.84
CA ASP A 263 -43.64 9.23 -18.68
C ASP A 263 -42.96 8.33 -17.64
N GLU A 264 -43.51 7.14 -17.39
CA GLU A 264 -42.89 6.13 -16.52
C GLU A 264 -41.60 5.59 -17.13
N ILE A 265 -41.55 5.33 -18.45
CA ILE A 265 -40.34 4.87 -19.14
C ILE A 265 -39.23 5.92 -19.01
N ILE A 266 -39.55 7.19 -19.27
CA ILE A 266 -38.59 8.31 -19.20
C ILE A 266 -38.08 8.50 -17.77
N ASP A 267 -38.98 8.58 -16.79
CA ASP A 267 -38.61 8.71 -15.38
C ASP A 267 -37.74 7.53 -14.92
N GLN A 268 -38.04 6.34 -15.41
CA GLN A 268 -37.29 5.14 -15.06
C GLN A 268 -35.91 5.12 -15.72
N ILE A 269 -35.76 5.55 -16.98
CA ILE A 269 -34.46 5.71 -17.65
C ILE A 269 -33.60 6.74 -16.93
N ILE A 270 -34.14 7.93 -16.61
CA ILE A 270 -33.43 8.97 -15.86
C ILE A 270 -32.94 8.41 -14.52
N THR A 271 -33.78 7.64 -13.83
CA THR A 271 -33.45 7.05 -12.53
C THR A 271 -32.39 5.95 -12.64
N ILE A 272 -32.43 5.11 -13.67
CA ILE A 272 -31.39 4.10 -13.96
C ILE A 272 -30.05 4.79 -14.24
N LEU A 273 -30.05 5.79 -15.13
CA LEU A 273 -28.85 6.57 -15.45
C LEU A 273 -28.27 7.23 -14.21
N TYR A 274 -29.09 7.94 -13.42
CA TYR A 274 -28.65 8.60 -12.18
C TYR A 274 -28.02 7.59 -11.20
N SER A 275 -28.72 6.47 -10.96
CA SER A 275 -28.28 5.47 -9.98
C SER A 275 -27.01 4.74 -10.41
N GLY A 276 -26.95 4.31 -11.69
CA GLY A 276 -25.79 3.64 -12.27
C GLY A 276 -24.59 4.58 -12.33
N TYR A 277 -24.79 5.82 -12.80
CA TYR A 277 -23.75 6.84 -12.87
C TYR A 277 -23.07 7.08 -11.53
N GLU A 278 -23.84 7.48 -10.51
CA GLU A 278 -23.24 7.94 -9.24
C GLU A 278 -22.55 6.78 -8.50
N THR A 279 -23.17 5.59 -8.48
CA THR A 279 -22.66 4.47 -7.68
C THR A 279 -21.52 3.72 -8.36
N VAL A 280 -21.61 3.43 -9.67
CA VAL A 280 -20.58 2.70 -10.41
C VAL A 280 -19.33 3.56 -10.56
N SER A 281 -19.47 4.84 -10.96
CA SER A 281 -18.31 5.72 -11.15
C SER A 281 -17.49 5.91 -9.86
N THR A 282 -18.19 6.14 -8.75
CA THR A 282 -17.58 6.35 -7.43
C THR A 282 -16.95 5.08 -6.90
N THR A 283 -17.60 3.92 -7.07
CA THR A 283 -17.02 2.64 -6.63
C THR A 283 -15.79 2.29 -7.45
N SER A 284 -15.82 2.47 -8.78
CA SER A 284 -14.64 2.27 -9.64
C SER A 284 -13.49 3.21 -9.28
N MET A 285 -13.76 4.49 -9.04
CA MET A 285 -12.75 5.46 -8.60
C MET A 285 -12.11 5.04 -7.27
N MET A 286 -12.94 4.71 -6.28
CA MET A 286 -12.45 4.30 -4.96
C MET A 286 -11.74 2.95 -4.99
N ALA A 287 -12.14 2.02 -5.87
CA ALA A 287 -11.43 0.76 -6.07
C ALA A 287 -10.03 1.02 -6.61
N VAL A 288 -9.88 1.90 -7.62
CA VAL A 288 -8.56 2.31 -8.14
C VAL A 288 -7.70 2.95 -7.06
N LYS A 289 -8.29 3.83 -6.23
CA LYS A 289 -7.60 4.44 -5.08
C LYS A 289 -7.14 3.40 -4.05
N TYR A 290 -8.03 2.51 -3.63
CA TYR A 290 -7.69 1.50 -2.63
C TYR A 290 -6.72 0.44 -3.14
N LEU A 291 -6.82 0.06 -4.42
CA LEU A 291 -5.85 -0.85 -5.05
C LEU A 291 -4.45 -0.23 -5.12
N HIS A 292 -4.35 1.07 -5.43
CA HIS A 292 -3.09 1.82 -5.36
C HIS A 292 -2.49 1.79 -3.96
N ASP A 293 -3.29 2.11 -2.94
CA ASP A 293 -2.83 2.20 -1.55
C ASP A 293 -2.50 0.82 -0.94
N HIS A 294 -2.92 -0.28 -1.59
CA HIS A 294 -2.74 -1.65 -1.08
C HIS A 294 -2.17 -2.57 -2.17
N PRO A 295 -0.84 -2.50 -2.45
CA PRO A 295 -0.19 -3.24 -3.52
C PRO A 295 -0.41 -4.76 -3.49
N LYS A 296 -0.49 -5.37 -2.29
CA LYS A 296 -0.79 -6.80 -2.13
C LYS A 296 -2.18 -7.17 -2.67
N VAL A 297 -3.17 -6.31 -2.47
CA VAL A 297 -4.52 -6.51 -3.02
C VAL A 297 -4.47 -6.37 -4.54
N LEU A 298 -3.78 -5.35 -5.05
CA LEU A 298 -3.62 -5.16 -6.49
C LEU A 298 -2.92 -6.34 -7.16
N GLU A 299 -1.88 -6.90 -6.54
CA GLU A 299 -1.18 -8.07 -7.03
C GLU A 299 -2.10 -9.28 -7.12
N GLU A 300 -2.87 -9.58 -6.07
CA GLU A 300 -3.80 -10.71 -6.06
C GLU A 300 -4.93 -10.53 -7.10
N LEU A 301 -5.46 -9.30 -7.22
CA LEU A 301 -6.47 -8.97 -8.23
C LEU A 301 -5.90 -9.07 -9.65
N ARG A 302 -4.63 -8.67 -9.87
CA ARG A 302 -3.94 -8.88 -11.14
C ARG A 302 -3.73 -10.35 -11.44
N LYS A 303 -3.32 -11.18 -10.47
CA LYS A 303 -3.19 -12.64 -10.65
C LYS A 303 -4.50 -13.25 -11.16
N GLU A 304 -5.62 -12.89 -10.53
CA GLU A 304 -6.96 -13.34 -10.96
C GLU A 304 -7.24 -12.96 -12.42
N HIS A 305 -7.02 -11.69 -12.79
CA HIS A 305 -7.35 -11.22 -14.13
C HIS A 305 -6.36 -11.65 -15.22
N LEU A 306 -5.07 -11.80 -14.90
CA LEU A 306 -4.06 -12.32 -15.82
C LEU A 306 -4.35 -13.79 -16.16
N ALA A 307 -4.76 -14.60 -15.18
CA ALA A 307 -5.15 -16.00 -15.41
C ALA A 307 -6.38 -16.13 -16.34
N ILE A 308 -7.29 -15.16 -16.34
CA ILE A 308 -8.39 -15.07 -17.31
C ILE A 308 -7.83 -14.70 -18.70
N ARG A 309 -6.94 -13.71 -18.76
CA ARG A 309 -6.34 -13.24 -20.03
C ARG A 309 -5.47 -14.29 -20.71
N GLU A 310 -4.78 -15.15 -19.98
CA GLU A 310 -3.94 -16.23 -20.52
C GLU A 310 -4.74 -17.26 -21.34
N LYS A 311 -6.04 -17.39 -21.07
CA LYS A 311 -6.94 -18.34 -21.75
C LYS A 311 -7.60 -17.74 -22.99
N LYS A 312 -7.29 -16.48 -23.33
CA LYS A 312 -8.02 -15.68 -24.33
C LYS A 312 -7.09 -14.87 -25.21
N LYS A 313 -7.39 -14.78 -26.51
CA LYS A 313 -6.65 -13.92 -27.44
C LYS A 313 -6.89 -12.44 -27.11
N PRO A 314 -5.94 -11.51 -27.37
CA PRO A 314 -6.06 -10.08 -27.03
C PRO A 314 -7.40 -9.42 -27.42
N GLU A 315 -7.96 -9.88 -28.53
CA GLU A 315 -9.23 -9.44 -29.12
C GLU A 315 -10.47 -10.04 -28.47
N ASP A 316 -10.34 -11.18 -27.78
CA ASP A 316 -11.46 -11.92 -27.21
C ASP A 316 -12.06 -11.16 -26.00
N PRO A 317 -13.39 -11.00 -25.97
CA PRO A 317 -14.10 -10.39 -24.85
C PRO A 317 -14.12 -11.31 -23.63
N ILE A 318 -14.33 -10.72 -22.44
CA ILE A 318 -14.71 -11.52 -21.27
C ILE A 318 -16.15 -12.01 -21.41
N ASP A 319 -16.43 -13.19 -20.90
CA ASP A 319 -17.75 -13.79 -20.87
C ASP A 319 -18.29 -13.97 -19.44
N LEU A 320 -19.49 -14.52 -19.32
CA LEU A 320 -20.13 -14.69 -18.02
C LEU A 320 -19.36 -15.66 -17.10
N ASN A 321 -18.69 -16.67 -17.64
CA ASN A 321 -17.91 -17.61 -16.83
C ASN A 321 -16.67 -16.91 -16.28
N ASP A 322 -16.03 -16.04 -17.06
CA ASP A 322 -14.94 -15.19 -16.58
C ASP A 322 -15.40 -14.31 -15.42
N LEU A 323 -16.51 -13.59 -15.57
CA LEU A 323 -17.08 -12.76 -14.49
C LEU A 323 -17.39 -13.59 -13.23
N LYS A 324 -17.91 -14.81 -13.37
CA LYS A 324 -18.18 -15.69 -12.21
C LYS A 324 -16.89 -16.15 -11.53
N SER A 325 -15.79 -16.25 -12.27
CA SER A 325 -14.48 -16.62 -11.72
C SER A 325 -13.80 -15.48 -10.95
N MET A 326 -14.24 -14.23 -11.14
CA MET A 326 -13.69 -13.01 -10.52
C MET A 326 -14.08 -12.87 -9.03
N ARG A 327 -13.77 -13.88 -8.22
CA ARG A 327 -14.18 -13.98 -6.81
C ARG A 327 -13.47 -12.94 -5.93
N PHE A 328 -12.18 -12.72 -6.14
CA PHE A 328 -11.41 -11.72 -5.40
C PHE A 328 -11.80 -10.30 -5.85
N THR A 329 -12.08 -10.08 -7.12
CA THR A 329 -12.63 -8.79 -7.59
C THR A 329 -13.99 -8.48 -6.96
N ARG A 330 -14.90 -9.45 -6.80
CA ARG A 330 -16.16 -9.23 -6.05
C ARG A 330 -15.89 -8.82 -4.60
N ALA A 331 -14.91 -9.46 -3.95
CA ALA A 331 -14.48 -9.11 -2.60
C ALA A 331 -13.91 -7.68 -2.52
N VAL A 332 -13.10 -7.27 -3.50
CA VAL A 332 -12.57 -5.91 -3.62
C VAL A 332 -13.69 -4.88 -3.80
N ILE A 333 -14.70 -5.19 -4.62
CA ILE A 333 -15.87 -4.31 -4.83
C ILE A 333 -16.63 -4.14 -3.52
N PHE A 334 -16.92 -5.22 -2.80
CA PHE A 334 -17.63 -5.15 -1.52
C PHE A 334 -16.84 -4.40 -0.46
N GLU A 335 -15.55 -4.65 -0.34
CA GLU A 335 -14.70 -3.94 0.62
C GLU A 335 -14.57 -2.46 0.27
N THR A 336 -14.50 -2.13 -1.01
CA THR A 336 -14.51 -0.75 -1.50
C THR A 336 -15.81 -0.07 -1.12
N SER A 337 -16.95 -0.69 -1.42
CA SER A 337 -18.26 -0.12 -1.11
C SER A 337 -18.50 0.05 0.39
N ARG A 338 -17.99 -0.89 1.22
CA ARG A 338 -18.04 -0.82 2.69
C ARG A 338 -17.21 0.35 3.21
N LEU A 339 -15.91 0.35 2.91
CA LEU A 339 -14.93 1.27 3.51
C LEU A 339 -15.07 2.71 3.00
N ALA A 340 -15.40 2.88 1.72
CA ALA A 340 -15.72 4.20 1.16
C ALA A 340 -17.11 4.67 1.61
N THR A 341 -18.00 3.75 1.98
CA THR A 341 -19.42 4.01 2.27
C THR A 341 -20.07 4.80 1.14
N ILE A 342 -20.16 4.18 -0.04
CA ILE A 342 -20.70 4.79 -1.27
C ILE A 342 -22.12 5.34 -1.04
N VAL A 343 -22.91 4.64 -0.23
CA VAL A 343 -24.23 5.10 0.23
C VAL A 343 -24.25 5.14 1.75
N ASN A 344 -24.35 6.34 2.33
CA ASN A 344 -24.31 6.57 3.78
C ASN A 344 -25.59 6.12 4.52
N GLY A 345 -26.71 5.99 3.80
CA GLY A 345 -28.00 5.62 4.36
C GLY A 345 -29.15 5.92 3.40
N VAL A 346 -30.38 5.64 3.82
CA VAL A 346 -31.59 5.88 3.02
C VAL A 346 -32.66 6.63 3.81
N LEU A 347 -33.50 7.38 3.11
CA LEU A 347 -34.62 8.11 3.72
C LEU A 347 -35.92 7.32 3.60
N ARG A 348 -36.68 7.30 4.69
CA ARG A 348 -38.07 6.85 4.76
C ARG A 348 -38.96 7.98 5.22
N LYS A 349 -40.25 7.87 4.97
CA LYS A 349 -41.29 8.78 5.43
C LYS A 349 -42.43 7.97 6.02
N THR A 350 -42.94 8.42 7.15
CA THR A 350 -44.08 7.79 7.81
C THR A 350 -45.39 8.21 7.14
N THR A 351 -46.32 7.27 6.96
CA THR A 351 -47.67 7.54 6.41
C THR A 351 -48.72 7.72 7.50
N LYS A 352 -48.38 7.37 8.74
CA LYS A 352 -49.17 7.54 9.97
C LYS A 352 -48.24 7.79 11.15
N ASP A 353 -48.80 8.30 12.25
CA ASP A 353 -48.11 8.30 13.53
C ASP A 353 -47.75 6.84 13.88
N MET A 354 -46.51 6.59 14.27
CA MET A 354 -46.03 5.24 14.59
C MET A 354 -45.05 5.26 15.74
N GLU A 355 -45.03 4.19 16.53
CA GLU A 355 -44.05 4.00 17.58
C GLU A 355 -42.87 3.17 17.06
N LEU A 356 -41.66 3.68 17.23
CA LEU A 356 -40.41 3.04 16.83
C LEU A 356 -39.41 3.18 17.98
N ASN A 357 -38.94 2.05 18.51
CA ASN A 357 -37.97 2.00 19.62
C ASN A 357 -38.41 2.82 20.85
N GLY A 358 -39.70 2.73 21.23
CA GLY A 358 -40.28 3.48 22.35
C GLY A 358 -40.53 4.97 22.07
N PHE A 359 -40.25 5.45 20.85
CA PHE A 359 -40.49 6.83 20.45
C PHE A 359 -41.63 6.96 19.45
N LEU A 360 -42.44 8.01 19.62
CA LEU A 360 -43.42 8.44 18.63
C LEU A 360 -42.72 9.11 17.45
N VAL A 361 -42.95 8.61 16.24
CA VAL A 361 -42.58 9.25 14.99
C VAL A 361 -43.86 9.73 14.29
N PRO A 362 -44.10 11.07 14.20
CA PRO A 362 -45.33 11.60 13.65
C PRO A 362 -45.48 11.31 12.16
N LYS A 363 -46.73 11.28 11.67
CA LYS A 363 -47.08 11.18 10.26
C LYS A 363 -46.37 12.25 9.44
N GLY A 364 -45.80 11.83 8.31
CA GLY A 364 -45.14 12.70 7.35
C GLY A 364 -43.70 13.07 7.71
N TRP A 365 -43.21 12.72 8.90
CA TRP A 365 -41.81 12.91 9.27
C TRP A 365 -40.93 11.96 8.48
N ARG A 366 -39.70 12.41 8.23
CA ARG A 366 -38.68 11.58 7.60
C ARG A 366 -37.94 10.78 8.65
N ILE A 367 -37.41 9.64 8.24
CA ILE A 367 -36.46 8.85 9.00
C ILE A 367 -35.23 8.66 8.12
N TYR A 368 -34.08 9.16 8.56
CA TYR A 368 -32.80 8.86 7.94
C TYR A 368 -32.22 7.61 8.58
N VAL A 369 -32.34 6.50 7.85
CA VAL A 369 -31.76 5.19 8.21
C VAL A 369 -30.28 5.27 7.88
N TYR A 370 -29.46 5.63 8.87
CA TYR A 370 -28.03 5.86 8.72
C TYR A 370 -27.27 4.53 8.89
N THR A 371 -26.93 3.91 7.76
CA THR A 371 -26.30 2.58 7.74
C THR A 371 -24.79 2.63 7.76
N ARG A 372 -24.17 3.82 7.63
CA ARG A 372 -22.72 3.99 7.59
C ARG A 372 -22.00 3.34 8.77
N GLU A 373 -22.49 3.50 9.99
CA GLU A 373 -21.77 3.01 11.19
C GLU A 373 -21.65 1.49 11.21
N VAL A 374 -22.63 0.77 10.66
CA VAL A 374 -22.59 -0.70 10.55
C VAL A 374 -21.41 -1.16 9.71
N ASN A 375 -21.02 -0.38 8.69
CA ASN A 375 -19.84 -0.68 7.88
C ASN A 375 -18.54 -0.60 8.68
N TYR A 376 -18.53 0.06 9.84
CA TYR A 376 -17.36 0.25 10.69
C TYR A 376 -17.45 -0.47 12.04
N ASP A 377 -18.43 -1.37 12.21
CA ASP A 377 -18.62 -2.12 13.44
C ASP A 377 -17.55 -3.22 13.58
N GLN A 378 -16.76 -3.17 14.66
CA GLN A 378 -15.67 -4.13 14.92
C GLN A 378 -16.17 -5.57 15.09
N PHE A 379 -17.41 -5.77 15.56
CA PHE A 379 -17.99 -7.11 15.74
C PHE A 379 -18.43 -7.74 14.42
N LEU A 380 -18.86 -6.92 13.45
CA LEU A 380 -19.22 -7.39 12.11
C LEU A 380 -18.00 -7.46 11.18
N TYR A 381 -17.06 -6.53 11.34
CA TYR A 381 -15.87 -6.40 10.50
C TYR A 381 -14.64 -6.20 11.40
N PRO A 382 -13.88 -7.26 11.73
CA PRO A 382 -12.62 -7.12 12.45
C PRO A 382 -11.66 -6.19 11.71
N ASP A 383 -11.06 -5.26 12.46
CA ASP A 383 -10.24 -4.15 11.93
C ASP A 383 -10.95 -3.37 10.82
N PRO A 384 -12.08 -2.73 11.13
CA PRO A 384 -13.03 -2.20 10.15
C PRO A 384 -12.48 -1.02 9.35
N LEU A 385 -11.40 -0.38 9.81
CA LEU A 385 -10.76 0.73 9.12
C LEU A 385 -9.70 0.28 8.10
N ILE A 386 -9.30 -1.00 8.13
CA ILE A 386 -8.35 -1.58 7.19
C ILE A 386 -9.12 -2.04 5.94
N PHE A 387 -8.59 -1.69 4.76
CA PHE A 387 -9.06 -2.23 3.50
C PHE A 387 -8.58 -3.68 3.35
N ASN A 388 -9.44 -4.64 3.68
CA ASN A 388 -9.13 -6.07 3.64
C ASN A 388 -10.20 -6.82 2.85
N PRO A 389 -10.00 -7.08 1.54
CA PRO A 389 -10.92 -7.88 0.74
C PRO A 389 -10.99 -9.36 1.14
N TRP A 390 -9.93 -9.94 1.72
CA TRP A 390 -9.90 -11.36 2.08
C TRP A 390 -10.99 -11.77 3.07
N ARG A 391 -11.49 -10.83 3.90
CA ARG A 391 -12.62 -11.09 4.81
C ARG A 391 -13.86 -11.64 4.09
N TRP A 392 -14.11 -11.19 2.86
CA TRP A 392 -15.25 -11.63 2.05
C TRP A 392 -15.05 -13.02 1.43
N LEU A 393 -13.80 -13.50 1.39
CA LEU A 393 -13.47 -14.86 0.98
C LEU A 393 -13.49 -15.83 2.15
N GLU A 394 -13.02 -15.39 3.32
CA GLU A 394 -12.95 -16.16 4.56
C GLU A 394 -14.33 -16.41 5.16
N ASP A 395 -15.17 -15.38 5.28
CA ASP A 395 -16.55 -15.52 5.75
C ASP A 395 -17.57 -15.20 4.65
N LYS A 396 -17.98 -16.26 3.94
CA LYS A 396 -19.02 -16.19 2.90
C LYS A 396 -20.38 -15.72 3.43
N ARG A 397 -20.61 -15.71 4.74
CA ARG A 397 -21.86 -15.25 5.35
C ARG A 397 -21.92 -13.73 5.40
N LEU A 398 -20.83 -13.00 5.19
CA LEU A 398 -20.84 -11.53 5.22
C LEU A 398 -21.74 -10.90 4.14
N GLU A 399 -22.02 -11.59 3.04
CA GLU A 399 -22.98 -11.12 2.03
C GLU A 399 -24.43 -11.44 2.41
N SER A 400 -24.67 -12.52 3.16
CA SER A 400 -26.00 -12.99 3.57
C SER A 400 -26.38 -12.62 5.00
N GLN A 401 -25.49 -11.96 5.73
CA GLN A 401 -25.70 -11.54 7.11
C GLN A 401 -26.82 -10.50 7.23
N ASN A 402 -27.39 -10.46 8.43
CA ASN A 402 -28.55 -9.65 8.76
C ASN A 402 -28.34 -8.12 8.70
N TYR A 403 -27.09 -7.68 8.69
CA TYR A 403 -26.68 -6.27 8.71
C TYR A 403 -25.89 -5.84 7.46
N PHE A 404 -25.93 -6.65 6.39
CA PHE A 404 -25.32 -6.29 5.11
C PHE A 404 -26.19 -5.27 4.36
N PHE A 405 -25.94 -3.98 4.60
CA PHE A 405 -26.74 -2.88 4.05
C PHE A 405 -26.07 -2.05 2.94
N ILE A 406 -24.93 -2.52 2.40
CA ILE A 406 -24.20 -1.83 1.32
C ILE A 406 -25.10 -1.58 0.08
N PHE A 407 -26.05 -2.49 -0.17
CA PHE A 407 -27.03 -2.40 -1.26
C PHE A 407 -28.46 -2.13 -0.77
N GLY A 408 -28.62 -1.59 0.45
CA GLY A 408 -29.90 -1.44 1.12
C GLY A 408 -30.45 -2.77 1.64
N GLY A 409 -31.76 -2.87 1.84
CA GLY A 409 -32.41 -4.06 2.39
C GLY A 409 -33.91 -4.13 2.10
N GLY A 410 -34.50 -5.29 2.42
CA GLY A 410 -35.93 -5.57 2.22
C GLY A 410 -36.35 -5.55 0.75
N THR A 411 -37.60 -5.18 0.49
CA THR A 411 -38.19 -5.11 -0.86
C THR A 411 -37.53 -4.09 -1.78
N ARG A 412 -36.68 -3.21 -1.22
CA ARG A 412 -35.94 -2.16 -1.94
C ARG A 412 -34.44 -2.40 -2.03
N GLN A 413 -33.97 -3.61 -1.74
CA GLN A 413 -32.58 -3.97 -2.04
C GLN A 413 -32.27 -3.63 -3.51
N CYS A 414 -31.07 -3.09 -3.76
CA CYS A 414 -30.66 -2.56 -5.05
C CYS A 414 -30.95 -3.57 -6.19
N PRO A 415 -31.84 -3.23 -7.15
CA PRO A 415 -32.12 -4.11 -8.27
C PRO A 415 -30.89 -4.24 -9.20
N GLY A 416 -30.11 -3.18 -9.34
CA GLY A 416 -28.93 -3.13 -10.21
C GLY A 416 -27.66 -3.74 -9.63
N LYS A 417 -27.71 -4.43 -8.47
CA LYS A 417 -26.52 -4.95 -7.77
C LYS A 417 -25.61 -5.76 -8.69
N GLU A 418 -26.14 -6.80 -9.33
CA GLU A 418 -25.31 -7.71 -10.13
C GLU A 418 -24.85 -7.07 -11.45
N LEU A 419 -25.65 -6.16 -12.04
CA LEU A 419 -25.22 -5.38 -13.20
C LEU A 419 -24.07 -4.43 -12.85
N GLY A 420 -24.17 -3.70 -11.74
CA GLY A 420 -23.11 -2.80 -11.28
C GLY A 420 -21.82 -3.56 -10.96
N ILE A 421 -21.91 -4.74 -10.36
CA ILE A 421 -20.74 -5.60 -10.12
C ILE A 421 -20.12 -6.04 -11.44
N ALA A 422 -20.92 -6.44 -12.44
CA ALA A 422 -20.40 -6.79 -13.76
C ALA A 422 -19.69 -5.61 -14.43
N GLU A 423 -20.26 -4.40 -14.36
CA GLU A 423 -19.68 -3.19 -14.96
C GLU A 423 -18.36 -2.79 -14.30
N ILE A 424 -18.31 -2.77 -12.95
CA ILE A 424 -17.09 -2.46 -12.19
C ILE A 424 -16.02 -3.54 -12.41
N SER A 425 -16.41 -4.83 -12.41
CA SER A 425 -15.47 -5.94 -12.63
C SER A 425 -14.87 -5.89 -14.04
N THR A 426 -15.66 -5.55 -15.05
CA THR A 426 -15.18 -5.42 -16.43
C THR A 426 -14.22 -4.23 -16.56
N PHE A 427 -14.54 -3.10 -15.93
CA PHE A 427 -13.63 -1.95 -15.85
C PHE A 427 -12.31 -2.33 -15.17
N LEU A 428 -12.36 -2.92 -13.97
CA LEU A 428 -11.17 -3.32 -13.21
C LEU A 428 -10.33 -4.33 -13.99
N HIS A 429 -10.97 -5.33 -14.61
CA HIS A 429 -10.29 -6.34 -15.43
C HIS A 429 -9.41 -5.67 -16.49
N TYR A 430 -9.96 -4.77 -17.30
CA TYR A 430 -9.20 -4.12 -18.36
C TYR A 430 -8.23 -3.05 -17.83
N PHE A 431 -8.58 -2.35 -16.76
CA PHE A 431 -7.72 -1.32 -16.18
C PHE A 431 -6.46 -1.94 -15.58
N VAL A 432 -6.58 -2.95 -14.71
CA VAL A 432 -5.44 -3.53 -13.97
C VAL A 432 -4.55 -4.42 -14.81
N THR A 433 -5.08 -4.98 -15.92
CA THR A 433 -4.30 -5.77 -16.88
C THR A 433 -3.55 -4.91 -17.88
N ARG A 434 -4.05 -3.71 -18.20
CA ARG A 434 -3.40 -2.78 -19.13
C ARG A 434 -2.46 -1.79 -18.47
N TYR A 435 -2.75 -1.39 -17.24
CA TYR A 435 -2.13 -0.21 -16.65
C TYR A 435 -1.53 -0.46 -15.27
N ARG A 436 -0.41 0.22 -15.02
CA ARG A 436 0.03 0.64 -13.69
C ARG A 436 -0.23 2.14 -13.54
N TRP A 437 -0.37 2.59 -12.31
CA TRP A 437 -0.65 4.00 -12.06
C TRP A 437 -0.12 4.46 -10.71
N GLU A 438 0.13 5.75 -10.61
CA GLU A 438 0.58 6.45 -9.40
C GLU A 438 -0.32 7.65 -9.14
N GLU A 439 -0.68 7.91 -7.88
CA GLU A 439 -1.43 9.11 -7.51
C GLU A 439 -0.59 10.38 -7.64
N VAL A 440 -1.20 11.46 -8.16
CA VAL A 440 -0.58 12.77 -8.34
C VAL A 440 -1.34 13.81 -7.52
N GLY A 441 -0.64 14.54 -6.65
CA GLY A 441 -1.22 15.69 -5.95
C GLY A 441 -1.85 15.42 -4.57
N GLY A 442 -2.06 14.15 -4.18
CA GLY A 442 -2.52 13.79 -2.83
C GLY A 442 -3.88 14.41 -2.48
N ASP A 443 -4.87 14.22 -3.34
CA ASP A 443 -6.15 14.92 -3.26
C ASP A 443 -6.99 14.51 -2.04
N LYS A 444 -7.55 15.52 -1.34
CA LYS A 444 -8.42 15.27 -0.18
C LYS A 444 -9.76 14.68 -0.61
N LEU A 445 -10.06 13.46 -0.15
CA LEU A 445 -11.35 12.82 -0.38
C LEU A 445 -12.42 13.28 0.63
N MET A 446 -13.56 13.73 0.12
CA MET A 446 -14.79 13.92 0.87
C MET A 446 -15.62 12.65 0.79
N LYS A 447 -16.22 12.18 1.89
CA LYS A 447 -17.09 10.98 1.92
C LYS A 447 -18.56 11.30 2.22
N PHE A 448 -18.89 12.59 2.33
CA PHE A 448 -20.21 13.07 2.69
C PHE A 448 -20.50 14.44 2.07
N PRO A 449 -21.73 14.71 1.57
CA PRO A 449 -22.84 13.76 1.46
C PRO A 449 -22.63 12.69 0.38
N ARG A 450 -21.66 12.92 -0.51
CA ARG A 450 -21.19 12.01 -1.56
C ARG A 450 -19.70 11.76 -1.39
N VAL A 451 -19.22 10.67 -1.96
CA VAL A 451 -17.78 10.41 -2.04
C VAL A 451 -17.24 11.11 -3.28
N GLU A 452 -16.35 12.07 -3.10
CA GLU A 452 -15.74 12.82 -4.20
C GLU A 452 -14.35 13.35 -3.82
N ALA A 453 -13.51 13.51 -4.84
CA ALA A 453 -12.30 14.30 -4.79
C ALA A 453 -12.64 15.70 -5.37
N PRO A 454 -12.72 16.77 -4.54
CA PRO A 454 -13.20 18.08 -5.00
C PRO A 454 -12.40 18.68 -6.16
N ASN A 455 -11.09 18.40 -6.20
CA ASN A 455 -10.19 18.86 -7.25
C ASN A 455 -10.00 17.83 -8.37
N GLY A 456 -10.71 16.70 -8.33
CA GLY A 456 -10.36 15.50 -9.10
C GLY A 456 -9.47 14.56 -8.31
N LEU A 457 -9.35 13.32 -8.77
CA LEU A 457 -8.35 12.36 -8.28
C LEU A 457 -7.40 12.10 -9.43
N HIS A 458 -6.22 12.70 -9.39
CA HIS A 458 -5.29 12.61 -10.51
C HIS A 458 -4.37 11.40 -10.37
N ILE A 459 -4.25 10.64 -11.45
CA ILE A 459 -3.32 9.50 -11.53
C ILE A 459 -2.49 9.62 -12.81
N ARG A 460 -1.20 9.29 -12.70
CA ARG A 460 -0.33 9.06 -13.86
C ARG A 460 -0.48 7.61 -14.26
N VAL A 461 -0.82 7.33 -15.52
CA VAL A 461 -1.11 5.98 -16.01
C VAL A 461 -0.06 5.57 -17.03
N GLU A 462 0.42 4.34 -16.92
CA GLU A 462 1.46 3.77 -17.79
C GLU A 462 1.13 2.31 -18.12
N ILE A 463 1.54 1.81 -19.29
CA ILE A 463 1.28 0.42 -19.70
C ILE A 463 1.93 -0.57 -18.73
N TYR A 464 1.15 -1.57 -18.32
CA TYR A 464 1.59 -2.73 -17.57
C TYR A 464 2.18 -3.78 -18.52
N ILE A 465 3.51 -3.94 -18.50
CA ILE A 465 4.29 -4.66 -19.53
C ILE A 465 4.20 -6.20 -19.44
N GLU A 466 3.50 -6.78 -18.47
CA GLU A 466 3.53 -8.24 -18.25
C GLU A 466 2.77 -9.07 -19.31
N ILE A 467 1.65 -8.55 -19.84
CA ILE A 467 0.88 -9.22 -20.91
C ILE A 467 1.57 -9.09 -22.27
N TYR A 468 2.17 -7.92 -22.55
CA TYR A 468 2.92 -7.71 -23.81
C TYR A 468 4.15 -8.62 -23.89
N LYS A 469 4.82 -8.89 -22.76
CA LYS A 469 5.95 -9.84 -22.73
C LYS A 469 5.53 -11.30 -22.93
N ARG A 470 4.38 -11.74 -22.39
CA ARG A 470 3.91 -13.13 -22.56
C ARG A 470 3.24 -13.41 -23.91
N ILE A 471 2.52 -12.43 -24.49
CA ILE A 471 1.78 -12.61 -25.75
C ILE A 471 2.61 -12.24 -26.98
N PHE A 472 3.48 -11.21 -26.90
CA PHE A 472 4.17 -10.66 -28.08
C PHE A 472 5.67 -10.95 -28.15
N VAL A 473 6.33 -11.41 -27.08
CA VAL A 473 7.77 -11.74 -27.09
C VAL A 473 8.02 -13.23 -27.41
N GLY A 474 7.04 -13.88 -28.07
CA GLY A 474 7.21 -15.15 -28.76
C GLY A 474 7.79 -15.04 -30.18
N SER A 475 8.03 -13.83 -30.69
CA SER A 475 8.55 -13.59 -32.04
C SER A 475 9.60 -12.47 -32.08
N HIS A 476 10.65 -12.72 -32.85
CA HIS A 476 11.94 -12.02 -32.94
C HIS A 476 11.92 -10.52 -33.37
N VAL A 477 12.99 -9.81 -32.94
CA VAL A 477 13.65 -8.55 -33.45
C VAL A 477 13.09 -7.14 -33.03
N PRO A 478 13.85 -6.01 -33.12
CA PRO A 478 14.76 -5.43 -32.10
C PRO A 478 14.48 -3.97 -31.63
N ARG A 479 15.25 -3.57 -30.60
CA ARG A 479 15.39 -2.27 -29.89
C ARG A 479 15.20 -0.96 -30.69
N ARG A 480 14.56 0.04 -30.06
CA ARG A 480 15.04 1.44 -30.00
C ARG A 480 14.36 2.31 -28.90
N THR A 481 15.22 3.08 -28.22
CA THR A 481 15.06 4.41 -27.56
C THR A 481 14.31 4.61 -26.21
N LEU A 482 15.07 5.19 -25.25
CA LEU A 482 14.84 5.65 -23.84
C LEU A 482 13.85 6.87 -23.71
N PRO A 483 13.51 7.51 -22.53
CA PRO A 483 14.03 7.44 -21.14
C PRO A 483 12.99 7.48 -19.97
N TYR A 484 13.43 7.29 -18.72
CA TYR A 484 12.69 7.58 -17.46
C TYR A 484 13.51 8.50 -16.54
N ILE A 485 12.83 9.44 -15.86
CA ILE A 485 13.31 10.20 -14.68
C ILE A 485 12.22 10.15 -13.60
N PHE A 486 12.60 9.78 -12.36
CA PHE A 486 11.85 10.01 -11.12
C PHE A 486 12.83 10.51 -10.04
N PRO A 487 12.43 11.46 -9.17
CA PRO A 487 13.01 11.54 -7.82
C PRO A 487 12.03 12.01 -6.74
N SER A 488 12.15 11.50 -5.53
CA SER A 488 11.64 12.10 -4.28
C SER A 488 12.37 11.46 -3.11
N SER A 489 12.10 12.00 -1.95
CA SER A 489 12.40 11.45 -0.65
C SER A 489 11.22 11.74 0.28
N ILE A 490 11.43 11.56 1.60
CA ILE A 490 10.65 11.97 2.78
C ILE A 490 10.02 10.74 3.49
N ALA A 491 10.04 10.55 4.83
CA ALA A 491 10.10 11.48 5.98
C ALA A 491 10.54 10.82 7.31
N HIS A 492 10.96 11.68 8.25
CA HIS A 492 10.93 11.56 9.72
C HIS A 492 9.52 11.61 10.32
N LEU A 493 9.37 11.25 11.62
CA LEU A 493 8.58 12.01 12.61
C LEU A 493 8.90 11.61 14.08
N HIS A 494 8.73 12.58 14.98
CA HIS A 494 9.13 12.66 16.40
C HIS A 494 7.90 12.74 17.36
N ASN A 495 8.05 12.13 18.55
CA ASN A 495 7.80 12.55 19.95
C ASN A 495 6.47 13.02 20.62
N HIS A 496 6.48 12.71 21.95
CA HIS A 496 5.84 13.25 23.19
C HIS A 496 4.57 12.56 23.76
N SER A 497 4.34 12.32 25.07
CA SER A 497 4.90 12.80 26.38
C SER A 497 4.40 12.00 27.65
N THR A 498 5.22 11.95 28.74
CA THR A 498 5.03 11.98 30.26
C THR A 498 3.82 11.27 30.98
N ASP A 499 3.86 10.67 32.20
CA ASP A 499 4.49 11.05 33.50
C ASP A 499 4.45 9.96 34.66
N SER A 500 5.36 10.08 35.65
CA SER A 500 5.44 9.72 37.12
C SER A 500 5.32 8.30 37.81
N SER A 501 6.45 7.88 38.43
CA SER A 501 6.79 7.33 39.79
C SER A 501 6.06 6.19 40.56
N HIS A 502 6.81 5.14 40.99
CA HIS A 502 7.07 4.74 42.42
C HIS A 502 8.06 3.55 42.56
N SER A 503 8.89 3.58 43.60
CA SER A 503 9.97 2.60 43.95
C SER A 503 9.49 1.49 44.89
N TYR A 504 10.09 0.30 44.83
CA TYR A 504 10.37 -0.57 46.00
C TYR A 504 11.56 -1.52 45.73
N TYR A 505 12.51 -1.53 46.67
CA TYR A 505 13.67 -2.42 46.76
C TYR A 505 13.29 -3.87 47.12
N LEU A 506 14.04 -4.85 46.61
CA LEU A 506 14.35 -6.11 47.31
C LEU A 506 15.65 -6.71 46.73
N SER A 507 16.67 -6.74 47.57
CA SER A 507 17.99 -7.32 47.35
C SER A 507 17.97 -8.85 47.46
N CYS A 508 18.61 -9.56 46.52
CA CYS A 508 19.18 -10.88 46.80
C CYS A 508 20.46 -11.07 45.97
N SER A 509 21.56 -11.21 46.68
CA SER A 509 22.95 -11.25 46.25
C SER A 509 23.31 -12.56 45.53
N ALA A 510 23.62 -12.46 44.24
CA ALA A 510 24.39 -13.44 43.46
C ALA A 510 25.05 -12.77 42.21
N LEU A 511 25.54 -11.54 42.37
CA LEU A 511 26.10 -10.72 41.29
C LEU A 511 27.51 -10.25 41.69
N THR A 512 28.52 -11.06 41.36
CA THR A 512 29.93 -10.64 41.49
C THR A 512 30.84 -11.27 40.44
N MET A 513 30.36 -11.39 39.18
CA MET A 513 31.26 -11.52 38.03
C MET A 513 30.83 -10.75 36.76
N ALA A 514 29.70 -10.04 36.77
CA ALA A 514 29.29 -9.19 35.64
C ALA A 514 29.54 -7.68 35.87
N ALA A 515 30.00 -7.29 37.06
CA ALA A 515 30.23 -5.89 37.44
C ALA A 515 31.71 -5.50 37.27
N ALA A 516 32.19 -5.49 36.02
CA ALA A 516 33.45 -4.84 35.63
C ALA A 516 33.41 -4.44 34.14
N ALA A 517 32.39 -3.68 33.74
CA ALA A 517 32.43 -2.91 32.50
C ALA A 517 31.99 -1.47 32.80
N SER A 518 32.69 -0.83 33.75
CA SER A 518 32.62 0.61 33.95
C SER A 518 33.47 1.30 32.87
N THR A 519 32.85 2.14 32.04
CA THR A 519 33.41 3.42 31.55
C THR A 519 34.89 3.44 31.11
N ALA A 520 35.37 2.39 30.45
CA ALA A 520 36.70 2.40 29.83
C ALA A 520 36.57 2.94 28.40
N ALA A 521 37.40 3.92 28.03
CA ALA A 521 37.51 4.38 26.66
C ALA A 521 37.87 3.19 25.75
N THR A 522 37.21 3.06 24.59
CA THR A 522 37.50 1.97 23.67
C THR A 522 38.93 2.08 23.15
N PRO A 523 39.69 0.98 23.15
CA PRO A 523 41.06 1.00 22.67
C PRO A 523 41.08 1.37 21.19
N LEU A 524 42.11 2.11 20.78
CA LEU A 524 42.21 2.60 19.42
C LEU A 524 42.67 1.52 18.42
N LEU A 525 43.37 0.47 18.84
CA LEU A 525 43.84 -0.63 17.96
C LEU A 525 44.60 -0.17 16.70
N THR A 526 45.34 0.95 16.75
CA THR A 526 46.03 1.52 15.58
C THR A 526 47.04 0.57 14.93
N ASP A 527 47.72 -0.23 15.76
CA ASP A 527 48.72 -1.21 15.31
C ASP A 527 48.10 -2.56 14.93
N GLU A 528 46.83 -2.79 15.27
CA GLU A 528 46.12 -4.06 15.09
C GLU A 528 44.97 -4.00 14.09
N LEU A 529 44.66 -2.81 13.55
CA LEU A 529 43.57 -2.61 12.59
C LEU A 529 44.03 -1.94 11.28
N ASP A 530 43.63 -2.54 10.16
CA ASP A 530 43.74 -1.94 8.82
C ASP A 530 42.36 -1.53 8.31
N ILE A 531 42.31 -0.45 7.53
CA ILE A 531 41.10 -0.02 6.82
C ILE A 531 41.25 -0.36 5.34
N VAL A 532 40.34 -1.18 4.80
CA VAL A 532 40.38 -1.65 3.41
C VAL A 532 39.31 -0.95 2.57
N ILE A 533 39.74 -0.23 1.54
CA ILE A 533 38.88 0.61 0.68
C ILE A 533 39.02 0.19 -0.78
N PRO A 534 38.00 -0.44 -1.39
CA PRO A 534 37.97 -0.59 -2.84
C PRO A 534 37.55 0.71 -3.52
N THR A 535 38.14 1.02 -4.67
CA THR A 535 37.82 2.27 -5.37
C THR A 535 38.10 2.23 -6.87
N ILE A 536 37.42 3.11 -7.58
CA ILE A 536 37.68 3.45 -8.99
C ILE A 536 37.87 4.97 -9.18
N ARG A 537 37.98 5.73 -8.09
CA ARG A 537 37.89 7.20 -8.04
C ARG A 537 38.85 7.78 -7.00
N ASN A 538 39.02 9.10 -7.02
CA ASN A 538 39.79 9.80 -5.99
C ASN A 538 39.10 9.68 -4.62
N LEU A 539 39.91 9.63 -3.56
CA LEU A 539 39.46 9.36 -2.19
C LEU A 539 39.22 10.63 -1.37
N ASP A 540 38.64 11.67 -1.97
CA ASP A 540 38.37 12.94 -1.28
C ASP A 540 37.42 12.78 -0.08
N PHE A 541 36.65 11.68 -0.03
CA PHE A 541 35.78 11.34 1.10
C PHE A 541 36.57 11.13 2.42
N LEU A 542 37.86 10.79 2.32
CA LEU A 542 38.75 10.61 3.47
C LEU A 542 38.91 11.89 4.29
N GLU A 543 38.78 13.08 3.70
CA GLU A 543 38.92 14.34 4.45
C GLU A 543 37.92 14.47 5.60
N MET A 544 36.69 14.03 5.37
CA MET A 544 35.67 14.05 6.41
C MET A 544 35.82 12.87 7.38
N TRP A 545 36.45 11.78 6.96
CA TRP A 545 36.85 10.70 7.86
C TRP A 545 38.17 10.96 8.60
N ARG A 546 38.93 12.01 8.25
CA ARG A 546 40.25 12.32 8.81
C ARG A 546 40.30 12.26 10.34
N PRO A 547 39.34 12.84 11.10
CA PRO A 547 39.36 12.76 12.56
C PRO A 547 39.33 11.32 13.11
N PHE A 548 38.84 10.37 12.31
CA PHE A 548 38.67 8.97 12.69
C PHE A 548 39.71 8.06 12.06
N PHE A 549 40.14 8.30 10.81
CA PHE A 549 40.95 7.36 10.02
C PHE A 549 42.44 7.72 9.95
N GLU A 550 42.85 8.98 10.14
CA GLU A 550 44.23 9.45 9.88
C GLU A 550 45.33 8.66 10.60
N LYS A 551 45.00 8.10 11.77
CA LYS A 551 45.91 7.29 12.60
C LYS A 551 45.99 5.81 12.23
N TYR A 552 45.21 5.36 11.24
CA TYR A 552 45.18 3.97 10.80
C TYR A 552 45.79 3.84 9.42
N HIS A 553 46.44 2.71 9.21
CA HIS A 553 46.94 2.33 7.89
C HIS A 553 45.78 1.94 6.96
N LEU A 554 45.81 2.46 5.73
CA LEU A 554 44.80 2.20 4.71
C LEU A 554 45.34 1.27 3.62
N ILE A 555 44.57 0.24 3.27
CA ILE A 555 44.84 -0.61 2.12
C ILE A 555 43.80 -0.27 1.05
N ILE A 556 44.25 0.40 0.00
CA ILE A 556 43.41 0.87 -1.10
C ILE A 556 43.54 -0.11 -2.26
N VAL A 557 42.42 -0.66 -2.71
CA VAL A 557 42.38 -1.56 -3.87
C VAL A 557 41.69 -0.87 -5.03
N GLN A 558 42.50 -0.41 -5.98
CA GLN A 558 42.02 0.17 -7.22
C GLN A 558 41.51 -0.91 -8.18
N ASP A 559 40.28 -0.74 -8.62
CA ASP A 559 39.67 -1.58 -9.64
C ASP A 559 39.44 -0.81 -10.96
N GLY A 560 39.19 -1.54 -12.04
CA GLY A 560 39.00 -0.97 -13.37
C GLY A 560 40.32 -0.71 -14.13
N ASP A 561 40.52 0.52 -14.60
CA ASP A 561 41.65 0.88 -15.48
C ASP A 561 42.91 1.18 -14.64
N PRO A 562 43.95 0.32 -14.71
CA PRO A 562 45.17 0.50 -13.91
C PRO A 562 46.03 1.68 -14.37
N THR A 563 45.73 2.28 -15.53
CA THR A 563 46.47 3.45 -16.03
C THR A 563 46.02 4.76 -15.39
N LYS A 564 44.86 4.77 -14.73
CA LYS A 564 44.37 5.94 -14.01
C LYS A 564 45.04 6.05 -12.65
N THR A 565 45.57 7.23 -12.34
CA THR A 565 46.08 7.53 -11.00
C THR A 565 44.93 7.95 -10.09
N ILE A 566 44.78 7.28 -8.96
CA ILE A 566 43.86 7.68 -7.90
C ILE A 566 44.56 8.66 -6.97
N HIS A 567 43.94 9.81 -6.73
CA HIS A 567 44.40 10.77 -5.74
C HIS A 567 43.91 10.36 -4.34
N VAL A 568 44.84 10.32 -3.39
CA VAL A 568 44.58 10.12 -1.95
C VAL A 568 45.02 11.41 -1.25
N PRO A 569 44.19 12.01 -0.37
CA PRO A 569 44.58 13.22 0.36
C PRO A 569 45.86 13.05 1.18
N GLU A 570 46.61 14.14 1.36
CA GLU A 570 47.86 14.12 2.12
C GLU A 570 47.64 13.78 3.61
N GLY A 571 48.63 13.15 4.23
CA GLY A 571 48.65 12.83 5.66
C GLY A 571 48.12 11.44 6.05
N PHE A 572 47.53 10.68 5.11
CA PHE A 572 47.16 9.28 5.35
C PHE A 572 48.32 8.33 5.05
N ASP A 573 48.52 7.35 5.93
CA ASP A 573 49.41 6.21 5.70
C ASP A 573 48.66 5.15 4.88
N TYR A 574 49.12 4.84 3.67
CA TYR A 574 48.42 3.90 2.80
C TYR A 574 49.31 3.12 1.83
N GLU A 575 48.82 1.93 1.48
CA GLU A 575 49.25 1.16 0.31
C GLU A 575 48.15 1.16 -0.75
N LEU A 576 48.53 1.32 -2.02
CA LEU A 576 47.60 1.26 -3.14
C LEU A 576 47.99 0.13 -4.09
N TYR A 577 47.03 -0.76 -4.33
CA TYR A 577 47.16 -1.89 -5.23
C TYR A 577 46.20 -1.77 -6.40
N ASN A 578 46.68 -1.95 -7.63
CA ASN A 578 45.83 -2.05 -8.82
C ASN A 578 45.87 -3.48 -9.40
N ARG A 579 45.12 -3.71 -10.49
CA ARG A 579 45.05 -5.03 -11.15
C ARG A 579 46.42 -5.59 -11.55
N ASN A 580 47.38 -4.76 -11.95
CA ASN A 580 48.73 -5.24 -12.31
C ASN A 580 49.48 -5.76 -11.08
N ASP A 581 49.31 -5.12 -9.92
CA ASP A 581 49.91 -5.57 -8.67
C ASP A 581 49.28 -6.90 -8.22
N ILE A 582 47.95 -7.02 -8.29
CA ILE A 582 47.23 -8.27 -7.99
C ILE A 582 47.73 -9.42 -8.87
N ASN A 583 47.85 -9.18 -10.19
CA ASN A 583 48.35 -10.18 -11.14
C ASN A 583 49.82 -10.54 -10.88
N ARG A 584 50.65 -9.56 -10.50
CA ARG A 584 52.07 -9.78 -10.18
C ARG A 584 52.24 -10.60 -8.90
N ILE A 585 51.45 -10.31 -7.87
CA ILE A 585 51.56 -10.92 -6.54
C ILE A 585 50.96 -12.33 -6.53
N LEU A 586 49.77 -12.51 -7.13
CA LEU A 586 49.07 -13.81 -7.10
C LEU A 586 49.38 -14.71 -8.30
N GLY A 587 50.00 -14.19 -9.36
CA GLY A 587 50.27 -14.94 -10.58
C GLY A 587 48.98 -15.56 -11.14
N PRO A 588 48.96 -16.86 -11.52
CA PRO A 588 47.76 -17.55 -12.02
C PRO A 588 46.58 -17.55 -11.04
N LYS A 589 46.84 -17.45 -9.73
CA LYS A 589 45.80 -17.45 -8.69
C LYS A 589 45.04 -16.12 -8.65
N SER A 590 45.50 -15.07 -9.35
CA SER A 590 44.75 -13.80 -9.46
C SER A 590 43.36 -13.97 -10.06
N SER A 591 43.12 -15.10 -10.74
CA SER A 591 41.82 -15.51 -11.28
C SER A 591 40.71 -15.65 -10.23
N CYS A 592 41.05 -15.83 -8.94
CA CYS A 592 40.04 -15.83 -7.87
C CYS A 592 39.58 -14.42 -7.45
N ILE A 593 40.29 -13.35 -7.86
CA ILE A 593 39.94 -11.97 -7.53
C ILE A 593 39.08 -11.36 -8.65
N SER A 594 37.81 -11.10 -8.35
CA SER A 594 36.82 -10.48 -9.25
C SER A 594 37.26 -9.12 -9.80
N PHE A 595 36.74 -8.73 -10.96
CA PHE A 595 37.16 -7.55 -11.74
C PHE A 595 35.98 -6.67 -12.18
N LYS A 596 36.15 -5.35 -12.05
CA LYS A 596 35.13 -4.31 -12.28
C LYS A 596 33.94 -4.41 -11.31
N ASP A 597 34.24 -4.71 -10.06
CA ASP A 597 33.30 -4.81 -8.94
C ASP A 597 34.04 -4.65 -7.61
N SER A 598 33.27 -4.45 -6.53
CA SER A 598 33.83 -4.09 -5.23
C SER A 598 34.47 -5.27 -4.49
N ALA A 599 34.31 -6.51 -4.96
CA ALA A 599 34.92 -7.69 -4.36
C ALA A 599 36.44 -7.71 -4.55
N CYS A 600 37.02 -6.81 -5.36
CA CYS A 600 38.47 -6.60 -5.42
C CYS A 600 39.07 -6.34 -4.03
N ARG A 601 38.29 -5.80 -3.08
CA ARG A 601 38.67 -5.60 -1.67
C ARG A 601 39.15 -6.88 -0.98
N CYS A 602 38.74 -8.06 -1.45
CA CYS A 602 39.23 -9.34 -0.93
C CYS A 602 40.75 -9.42 -1.00
N PHE A 603 41.38 -8.83 -2.03
CA PHE A 603 42.83 -8.74 -2.09
C PHE A 603 43.41 -7.96 -0.90
N GLY A 604 42.77 -6.86 -0.50
CA GLY A 604 43.12 -6.08 0.68
C GLY A 604 43.05 -6.91 1.97
N TYR A 605 42.02 -7.75 2.11
CA TYR A 605 41.89 -8.66 3.26
C TYR A 605 43.03 -9.68 3.34
N MET A 606 43.47 -10.16 2.17
CA MET A 606 44.52 -11.14 2.03
C MET A 606 45.91 -10.58 2.34
N VAL A 607 46.21 -9.36 1.88
CA VAL A 607 47.52 -8.73 2.10
C VAL A 607 47.68 -8.08 3.47
N SER A 608 46.58 -7.63 4.09
CA SER A 608 46.62 -7.13 5.48
C SER A 608 47.25 -8.18 6.40
N LYS A 609 48.11 -7.73 7.30
CA LYS A 609 48.74 -8.55 8.35
C LYS A 609 48.20 -8.26 9.73
N LYS A 610 47.29 -7.30 9.84
CA LYS A 610 46.70 -6.86 11.09
C LYS A 610 45.55 -7.76 11.51
N LYS A 611 45.32 -7.84 12.82
CA LYS A 611 44.32 -8.72 13.43
C LYS A 611 42.90 -8.35 13.04
N TYR A 612 42.60 -7.06 12.95
CA TYR A 612 41.29 -6.55 12.62
C TYR A 612 41.30 -5.85 11.28
N ILE A 613 40.21 -6.02 10.53
CA ILE A 613 39.97 -5.28 9.31
C ILE A 613 38.66 -4.53 9.46
N TYR A 614 38.67 -3.25 9.12
CA TYR A 614 37.47 -2.49 8.81
C TYR A 614 37.42 -2.23 7.30
N THR A 615 36.28 -2.45 6.65
CA THR A 615 36.10 -2.12 5.25
C THR A 615 34.97 -1.12 5.07
N ILE A 616 35.21 -0.16 4.17
CA ILE A 616 34.26 0.90 3.87
C ILE A 616 34.34 1.27 2.38
N ASP A 617 33.19 1.56 1.78
CA ASP A 617 33.13 2.04 0.40
C ASP A 617 33.48 3.53 0.31
N ASP A 618 34.09 3.92 -0.80
CA ASP A 618 34.52 5.29 -1.10
C ASP A 618 33.37 6.27 -1.40
N ASP A 619 32.11 5.88 -1.18
CA ASP A 619 30.93 6.75 -1.11
C ASP A 619 30.11 6.61 0.19
N CYS A 620 30.76 6.11 1.23
CA CYS A 620 30.22 6.03 2.58
C CYS A 620 30.81 7.13 3.46
N PHE A 621 29.93 7.94 4.03
CA PHE A 621 30.26 9.19 4.71
C PHE A 621 30.04 9.10 6.23
N VAL A 622 30.58 10.05 7.00
CA VAL A 622 30.33 10.15 8.44
C VAL A 622 28.85 10.45 8.68
N ALA A 623 28.15 9.57 9.39
CA ALA A 623 26.77 9.79 9.79
C ALA A 623 26.67 10.66 11.05
N LYS A 624 25.49 11.21 11.30
CA LYS A 624 25.17 11.94 12.53
C LYS A 624 24.16 11.17 13.36
N ASP A 625 24.35 11.19 14.67
CA ASP A 625 23.38 10.68 15.62
C ASP A 625 22.16 11.62 15.76
N PRO A 626 21.08 11.23 16.47
CA PRO A 626 19.91 12.09 16.67
C PRO A 626 20.20 13.40 17.42
N THR A 627 21.34 13.53 18.07
CA THR A 627 21.78 14.76 18.76
C THR A 627 22.62 15.68 17.85
N GLY A 628 22.94 15.22 16.63
CA GLY A 628 23.68 15.97 15.63
C GLY A 628 25.20 15.79 15.70
N HIS A 629 25.70 14.93 16.60
CA HIS A 629 27.11 14.61 16.70
C HIS A 629 27.53 13.57 15.66
N ASP A 630 28.76 13.68 15.20
CA ASP A 630 29.34 12.76 14.22
C ASP A 630 29.55 11.37 14.84
N ILE A 631 29.15 10.33 14.12
CA ILE A 631 29.26 8.94 14.55
C ILE A 631 30.63 8.39 14.18
N ASN A 632 31.40 8.01 15.18
CA ASN A 632 32.62 7.23 15.00
C ASN A 632 32.29 5.74 14.76
N ALA A 633 31.96 5.42 13.50
CA ALA A 633 31.57 4.05 13.12
C ALA A 633 32.68 3.03 13.41
N LEU A 634 33.95 3.39 13.19
CA LEU A 634 35.11 2.53 13.44
C LEU A 634 35.22 2.14 14.92
N GLU A 635 35.12 3.10 15.84
CA GLU A 635 35.15 2.81 17.28
C GLU A 635 34.01 1.89 17.72
N GLN A 636 32.81 2.08 17.17
CA GLN A 636 31.66 1.22 17.45
C GLN A 636 31.85 -0.20 16.89
N HIS A 637 32.48 -0.35 15.71
CA HIS A 637 32.89 -1.67 15.22
C HIS A 637 33.90 -2.34 16.15
N ILE A 638 34.91 -1.61 16.62
CA ILE A 638 35.90 -2.10 17.58
C ILE A 638 35.21 -2.56 18.87
N LYS A 639 34.29 -1.77 19.44
CA LYS A 639 33.47 -2.16 20.61
C LYS A 639 32.78 -3.50 20.38
N ASN A 640 32.12 -3.66 19.24
CA ASN A 640 31.40 -4.88 18.89
C ASN A 640 32.32 -6.11 18.75
N LEU A 641 33.50 -5.96 18.15
CA LEU A 641 34.46 -7.07 17.97
C LEU A 641 35.09 -7.49 19.30
N LEU A 642 35.33 -6.54 20.20
CA LEU A 642 35.94 -6.80 21.50
C LEU A 642 34.96 -7.33 22.55
N CYS A 643 33.64 -7.23 22.33
CA CYS A 643 32.65 -7.78 23.24
C CYS A 643 32.14 -9.16 22.77
N PRO A 644 31.84 -10.09 23.70
CA PRO A 644 31.33 -11.41 23.32
C PRO A 644 29.95 -11.33 22.66
N SER A 645 29.60 -12.36 21.89
CA SER A 645 28.30 -12.54 21.25
C SER A 645 27.50 -13.65 21.92
N THR A 646 26.17 -13.60 21.79
CA THR A 646 25.26 -14.59 22.39
C THR A 646 24.45 -15.38 21.35
N PRO A 647 25.06 -16.20 20.47
CA PRO A 647 24.34 -16.80 19.33
C PRO A 647 23.46 -17.99 19.71
N PHE A 648 23.73 -18.67 20.83
CA PHE A 648 23.05 -19.92 21.20
C PHE A 648 21.69 -19.72 21.88
N PHE A 649 21.45 -18.52 22.46
CA PHE A 649 20.19 -18.18 23.08
C PHE A 649 19.91 -16.69 22.85
N TYR A 650 18.72 -16.38 22.33
CA TYR A 650 18.39 -15.02 21.92
C TYR A 650 18.00 -14.14 23.12
N ASN A 651 18.73 -13.05 23.33
CA ASN A 651 18.38 -12.05 24.35
C ASN A 651 17.32 -11.10 23.79
N THR A 652 16.11 -11.09 24.35
CA THR A 652 14.94 -10.42 23.74
C THR A 652 14.91 -8.89 23.87
N LEU A 653 15.87 -8.28 24.57
CA LEU A 653 16.00 -6.82 24.66
C LEU A 653 17.04 -6.32 23.65
N TYR A 654 18.29 -6.24 24.09
CA TYR A 654 19.44 -5.79 23.29
C TYR A 654 20.61 -6.73 23.56
N ASP A 655 21.72 -6.57 22.83
CA ASP A 655 22.96 -7.26 23.18
C ASP A 655 23.31 -7.01 24.67
N PRO A 656 23.44 -8.06 25.50
CA PRO A 656 23.59 -7.91 26.95
C PRO A 656 24.96 -7.36 27.36
N TYR A 657 25.92 -7.27 26.43
CA TYR A 657 27.24 -6.67 26.69
C TYR A 657 27.30 -5.18 26.33
N ARG A 658 26.18 -4.60 25.86
CA ARG A 658 26.10 -3.16 25.64
C ARG A 658 25.92 -2.44 26.98
N GLU A 659 26.48 -1.25 27.08
CA GLU A 659 26.20 -0.35 28.20
C GLU A 659 24.69 -0.10 28.34
N GLY A 660 24.17 -0.24 29.55
CA GLY A 660 22.75 -0.09 29.85
C GLY A 660 21.86 -1.29 29.49
N ALA A 661 22.43 -2.39 29.00
CA ALA A 661 21.72 -3.65 28.75
C ALA A 661 22.17 -4.76 29.71
N ASP A 662 21.35 -5.80 29.85
CA ASP A 662 21.65 -6.99 30.67
C ASP A 662 20.95 -8.23 30.07
N PHE A 663 21.30 -9.40 30.58
CA PHE A 663 20.64 -10.66 30.29
C PHE A 663 19.22 -10.68 30.83
N VAL A 664 18.25 -11.01 29.97
CA VAL A 664 16.84 -11.09 30.37
C VAL A 664 16.55 -12.29 31.27
N ARG A 665 15.46 -12.21 32.04
CA ARG A 665 14.97 -13.34 32.84
C ARG A 665 14.75 -14.57 31.94
N GLY A 666 15.32 -15.70 32.36
CA GLY A 666 15.25 -16.96 31.61
C GLY A 666 16.46 -17.22 30.72
N TYR A 667 17.38 -16.26 30.57
CA TYR A 667 18.64 -16.49 29.87
C TYR A 667 19.54 -17.43 30.70
N PRO A 668 19.94 -18.61 30.17
CA PRO A 668 20.75 -19.59 30.91
C PRO A 668 22.07 -19.00 31.39
N PHE A 669 22.39 -19.14 32.68
CA PHE A 669 23.62 -18.61 33.27
C PHE A 669 24.88 -19.18 32.61
N SER A 670 24.86 -20.46 32.23
CA SER A 670 25.98 -21.13 31.56
C SER A 670 26.31 -20.55 30.18
N LEU A 671 25.40 -19.77 29.58
CA LEU A 671 25.60 -19.17 28.26
C LEU A 671 25.96 -17.67 28.35
N ARG A 672 26.10 -17.10 29.55
CA ARG A 672 26.33 -15.66 29.76
C ARG A 672 27.77 -15.20 29.53
N GLU A 673 28.71 -16.11 29.37
CA GLU A 673 30.07 -15.77 28.95
C GLU A 673 30.14 -15.45 27.45
N GLY A 674 29.15 -15.92 26.68
CA GLY A 674 29.07 -15.69 25.25
C GLY A 674 30.18 -16.41 24.49
N VAL A 675 30.40 -15.99 23.26
CA VAL A 675 31.47 -16.48 22.38
C VAL A 675 32.23 -15.32 21.75
N PRO A 676 33.46 -15.53 21.26
CA PRO A 676 34.20 -14.51 20.52
C PRO A 676 33.39 -13.98 19.31
N THR A 677 33.41 -12.66 19.11
CA THR A 677 32.75 -12.01 17.97
C THR A 677 33.69 -11.96 16.79
N ALA A 678 33.39 -12.73 15.74
CA ALA A 678 34.19 -12.77 14.53
C ALA A 678 33.87 -11.62 13.58
N VAL A 679 32.61 -11.20 13.50
CA VAL A 679 32.13 -10.19 12.54
C VAL A 679 31.22 -9.17 13.22
N SER A 680 31.44 -7.90 12.87
CA SER A 680 30.63 -6.75 13.25
C SER A 680 30.11 -6.08 11.98
N HIS A 681 28.83 -6.27 11.68
CA HIS A 681 28.14 -5.74 10.50
C HIS A 681 27.41 -4.44 10.85
N GLY A 682 27.79 -3.35 10.21
CA GLY A 682 27.19 -2.04 10.43
C GLY A 682 26.01 -1.79 9.50
N LEU A 683 25.23 -0.77 9.84
CA LEU A 683 24.11 -0.26 9.05
C LEU A 683 24.47 1.10 8.45
N TRP A 684 23.51 1.70 7.75
CA TRP A 684 23.70 3.00 7.10
C TRP A 684 22.40 3.81 7.12
N LEU A 685 22.56 5.12 7.16
CA LEU A 685 21.51 6.11 7.00
C LEU A 685 21.47 6.60 5.55
N ASN A 686 20.42 7.35 5.22
CA ASN A 686 20.13 7.90 3.91
C ASN A 686 19.70 6.82 2.91
N ILE A 687 20.57 6.24 2.08
CA ILE A 687 20.13 5.36 1.00
C ILE A 687 20.09 3.90 1.49
N PRO A 688 18.89 3.28 1.67
CA PRO A 688 18.79 1.89 2.11
C PRO A 688 19.40 0.94 1.07
N ASP A 689 20.05 -0.14 1.53
CA ASP A 689 20.62 -1.20 0.66
C ASP A 689 19.50 -2.20 0.35
N TYR A 690 18.59 -1.73 -0.49
CA TYR A 690 17.52 -2.56 -1.01
C TYR A 690 18.00 -3.31 -2.25
N ASP A 691 17.47 -4.53 -2.43
CA ASP A 691 17.53 -5.21 -3.72
C ASP A 691 16.95 -4.31 -4.81
N ALA A 692 17.40 -4.50 -6.04
CA ALA A 692 17.00 -3.65 -7.16
C ALA A 692 15.47 -3.58 -7.36
N PRO A 693 14.68 -4.67 -7.30
CA PRO A 693 13.22 -4.58 -7.29
C PRO A 693 12.64 -3.66 -6.20
N THR A 694 13.11 -3.81 -4.96
CA THR A 694 12.67 -2.97 -3.83
C THR A 694 13.09 -1.52 -4.02
N GLN A 695 14.31 -1.27 -4.50
CA GLN A 695 14.79 0.06 -4.85
C GLN A 695 13.98 0.68 -6.01
N LEU A 696 13.48 -0.13 -6.96
CA LEU A 696 12.62 0.33 -8.07
C LEU A 696 11.24 0.79 -7.58
N VAL A 697 10.66 0.11 -6.59
CA VAL A 697 9.34 0.49 -6.02
C VAL A 697 9.46 1.52 -4.90
N LYS A 698 10.65 1.68 -4.33
CA LYS A 698 10.96 2.69 -3.31
C LYS A 698 12.18 3.56 -3.68
N PRO A 699 12.24 4.19 -4.87
CA PRO A 699 13.44 4.91 -5.34
C PRO A 699 13.77 6.14 -4.50
N ARG A 700 12.82 6.48 -3.63
CA ARG A 700 12.69 7.71 -2.91
C ARG A 700 12.86 7.50 -1.41
N GLU A 701 12.64 6.27 -0.93
CA GLU A 701 12.76 6.01 0.50
C GLU A 701 14.18 6.31 0.98
N ARG A 702 14.27 6.85 2.20
CA ARG A 702 15.52 7.10 2.88
C ARG A 702 15.47 6.49 4.27
N ASN A 703 16.54 5.82 4.67
CA ASN A 703 16.71 5.37 6.04
C ASN A 703 17.14 6.54 6.93
N SER A 704 16.18 7.19 7.56
CA SER A 704 16.41 8.26 8.55
C SER A 704 16.32 7.77 9.99
N ARG A 705 16.07 6.46 10.19
CA ARG A 705 15.81 5.88 11.49
C ARG A 705 17.11 5.34 12.08
N TYR A 706 17.74 6.16 12.91
CA TYR A 706 18.80 5.69 13.81
C TYR A 706 18.19 4.81 14.91
N VAL A 707 18.64 3.57 15.00
CA VAL A 707 18.24 2.65 16.07
C VAL A 707 19.47 2.32 16.89
N ASP A 708 19.48 2.77 18.14
CA ASP A 708 20.57 2.55 19.09
C ASP A 708 20.54 1.10 19.62
N ALA A 709 20.79 0.12 18.73
CA ALA A 709 20.73 -1.30 19.04
C ALA A 709 21.89 -2.05 18.38
N VAL A 710 22.37 -3.07 19.09
CA VAL A 710 23.33 -4.08 18.64
C VAL A 710 22.67 -5.39 18.97
N LEU A 711 22.73 -6.33 18.04
CA LEU A 711 22.11 -7.64 18.13
C LEU A 711 23.11 -8.69 17.68
N THR A 712 23.17 -9.81 18.40
CA THR A 712 23.85 -11.02 17.91
C THR A 712 22.93 -11.75 16.94
N ILE A 713 23.45 -12.17 15.78
CA ILE A 713 22.74 -13.05 14.84
C ILE A 713 22.67 -14.46 15.45
N PRO A 714 21.48 -15.05 15.65
CA PRO A 714 21.35 -16.38 16.26
C PRO A 714 22.00 -17.50 15.46
N LYS A 715 22.41 -18.57 16.14
CA LYS A 715 22.88 -19.80 15.50
C LYS A 715 21.81 -20.37 14.55
N GLY A 716 22.23 -20.83 13.38
CA GLY A 716 21.35 -21.39 12.34
C GLY A 716 20.55 -20.34 11.55
N THR A 717 20.78 -19.05 11.78
CA THR A 717 20.11 -17.96 11.06
C THR A 717 21.08 -17.29 10.09
N LEU A 718 20.69 -17.18 8.82
CA LEU A 718 21.44 -16.44 7.80
C LEU A 718 21.08 -14.94 7.84
N PHE A 719 21.95 -14.10 7.30
CA PHE A 719 21.72 -12.66 7.18
C PHE A 719 22.31 -12.12 5.86
N PRO A 720 21.75 -11.05 5.29
CA PRO A 720 22.32 -10.39 4.11
C PRO A 720 23.44 -9.45 4.55
N MET A 721 24.69 -9.92 4.49
CA MET A 721 25.86 -9.12 4.82
C MET A 721 26.13 -8.09 3.72
N CYS A 722 26.35 -6.83 4.10
CA CYS A 722 26.76 -5.75 3.22
C CYS A 722 28.24 -5.43 3.42
N GLY A 723 29.01 -5.36 2.32
CA GLY A 723 30.44 -5.05 2.37
C GLY A 723 30.79 -3.57 2.64
N MET A 724 29.81 -2.66 2.56
CA MET A 724 30.04 -1.20 2.62
C MET A 724 30.40 -0.67 4.01
N ASN A 725 30.06 -1.41 5.07
CA ASN A 725 30.31 -1.01 6.47
C ASN A 725 30.44 -2.26 7.35
N LEU A 726 31.64 -2.84 7.36
CA LEU A 726 31.87 -4.16 7.93
C LEU A 726 33.23 -4.21 8.59
N ALA A 727 33.30 -4.78 9.79
CA ALA A 727 34.56 -5.09 10.44
C ALA A 727 34.59 -6.55 10.90
N PHE A 728 35.78 -7.15 10.91
CA PHE A 728 35.95 -8.54 11.33
C PHE A 728 37.31 -8.79 11.96
N ASP A 729 37.36 -9.81 12.81
CA ASP A 729 38.61 -10.38 13.32
C ASP A 729 39.17 -11.35 12.26
N ARG A 730 40.24 -10.89 11.62
CA ARG A 730 40.90 -11.60 10.52
C ARG A 730 41.46 -12.94 10.96
N GLU A 731 41.93 -13.06 12.20
CA GLU A 731 42.45 -14.31 12.73
C GLU A 731 41.34 -15.34 12.94
N LEU A 732 40.15 -14.89 13.35
CA LEU A 732 39.01 -15.77 13.61
C LEU A 732 38.27 -16.21 12.34
N ILE A 733 38.19 -15.37 11.30
CA ILE A 733 37.33 -15.65 10.14
C ILE A 733 37.88 -15.22 8.78
N GLY A 734 39.07 -14.61 8.73
CA GLY A 734 39.67 -14.02 7.52
C GLY A 734 39.64 -14.93 6.27
N PRO A 735 40.05 -16.22 6.34
CA PRO A 735 40.01 -17.11 5.18
C PRO A 735 38.62 -17.32 4.58
N ALA A 736 37.54 -17.10 5.35
CA ALA A 736 36.16 -17.19 4.86
C ALA A 736 35.60 -15.86 4.32
N MET A 737 36.31 -14.74 4.48
CA MET A 737 35.92 -13.42 3.98
C MET A 737 36.22 -13.28 2.49
N TYR A 738 35.62 -14.14 1.68
CA TYR A 738 35.77 -14.16 0.22
C TYR A 738 34.43 -13.92 -0.47
N PHE A 739 34.35 -12.83 -1.22
CA PHE A 739 33.12 -12.36 -1.85
C PHE A 739 32.81 -13.11 -3.16
N GLY A 740 33.59 -14.13 -3.52
CA GLY A 740 33.32 -14.96 -4.69
C GLY A 740 33.59 -14.27 -6.02
N LEU A 741 33.27 -14.97 -7.12
CA LEU A 741 33.48 -14.51 -8.49
C LEU A 741 32.27 -13.73 -9.00
N MET A 742 32.33 -12.41 -9.08
CA MET A 742 31.25 -11.57 -9.60
C MET A 742 31.80 -10.52 -10.57
N GLY A 743 30.93 -9.66 -11.11
CA GLY A 743 31.37 -8.57 -11.98
C GLY A 743 31.57 -8.98 -13.44
N ASP A 744 32.60 -8.42 -14.10
CA ASP A 744 32.80 -8.59 -15.53
C ASP A 744 33.15 -10.05 -15.89
N GLY A 745 32.49 -10.58 -16.93
CA GLY A 745 32.66 -11.97 -17.34
C GLY A 745 32.05 -13.03 -16.40
N GLN A 746 31.27 -12.63 -15.38
CA GLN A 746 30.47 -13.55 -14.55
C GLN A 746 28.97 -13.39 -14.86
N PRO A 747 28.14 -14.43 -14.64
CA PRO A 747 26.70 -14.36 -14.92
C PRO A 747 25.93 -13.47 -13.94
N ILE A 748 26.57 -13.03 -12.86
CA ILE A 748 26.01 -12.23 -11.78
C ILE A 748 26.98 -11.09 -11.44
N GLY A 749 26.44 -9.89 -11.19
CA GLY A 749 27.23 -8.66 -11.06
C GLY A 749 27.14 -7.97 -9.70
N ARG A 750 26.37 -8.52 -8.76
CA ARG A 750 26.20 -8.15 -7.34
C ARG A 750 25.68 -9.39 -6.62
N TYR A 751 26.01 -9.57 -5.34
CA TYR A 751 25.63 -10.65 -4.38
C TYR A 751 26.85 -11.23 -3.65
N ASP A 752 28.01 -10.74 -4.01
CA ASP A 752 29.34 -11.13 -3.59
C ASP A 752 29.51 -11.05 -2.06
N ASP A 753 29.06 -9.96 -1.45
CA ASP A 753 29.05 -9.76 0.00
C ASP A 753 28.03 -10.66 0.73
N MET A 754 26.81 -10.78 0.21
CA MET A 754 25.81 -11.69 0.79
C MET A 754 26.28 -13.15 0.78
N TRP A 755 26.89 -13.59 -0.32
CA TRP A 755 27.50 -14.92 -0.44
C TRP A 755 28.56 -15.15 0.64
N ALA A 756 29.50 -14.21 0.79
CA ALA A 756 30.50 -14.28 1.85
C ALA A 756 29.84 -14.36 3.23
N GLY A 757 28.80 -13.55 3.48
CA GLY A 757 28.06 -13.54 4.73
C GLY A 757 27.42 -14.89 5.06
N TRP A 758 26.87 -15.59 4.08
CA TRP A 758 26.28 -16.92 4.28
C TRP A 758 27.33 -17.99 4.55
N CYS A 759 28.45 -17.98 3.82
CA CYS A 759 29.59 -18.87 4.09
C CYS A 759 30.15 -18.63 5.49
N VAL A 760 30.44 -17.38 5.83
CA VAL A 760 30.94 -16.97 7.14
C VAL A 760 29.98 -17.43 8.23
N LYS A 761 28.67 -17.26 8.04
CA LYS A 761 27.70 -17.63 9.08
C LYS A 761 27.67 -19.13 9.35
N VAL A 762 27.71 -19.96 8.31
CA VAL A 762 27.81 -21.43 8.46
C VAL A 762 29.07 -21.81 9.23
N ILE A 763 30.20 -21.17 8.93
CA ILE A 763 31.49 -21.45 9.58
C ILE A 763 31.50 -20.95 11.04
N CYS A 764 31.01 -19.74 11.30
CA CYS A 764 30.89 -19.22 12.66
C CYS A 764 30.00 -20.14 13.52
N ASP A 765 28.88 -20.62 13.00
CA ASP A 765 27.98 -21.52 13.74
C ASP A 765 28.61 -22.88 14.06
N HIS A 766 29.49 -23.35 13.17
CA HIS A 766 30.25 -24.59 13.32
C HIS A 766 31.39 -24.44 14.33
N LEU A 767 32.15 -23.34 14.25
CA LEU A 767 33.30 -23.06 15.11
C LEU A 767 32.91 -22.40 16.45
N GLY A 768 31.64 -22.08 16.66
CA GLY A 768 31.17 -21.45 17.88
C GLY A 768 31.55 -19.98 18.00
N LEU A 769 31.54 -19.24 16.89
CA LEU A 769 31.84 -17.82 16.81
C LEU A 769 30.56 -16.98 16.62
N GLY A 770 30.63 -15.71 17.01
CA GLY A 770 29.52 -14.77 16.95
C GLY A 770 29.58 -13.79 15.79
N VAL A 771 28.40 -13.35 15.34
CA VAL A 771 28.24 -12.25 14.39
C VAL A 771 27.29 -11.23 15.00
N LYS A 772 27.70 -9.96 15.04
CA LYS A 772 26.85 -8.85 15.50
C LYS A 772 26.39 -7.98 14.34
N THR A 773 25.20 -7.39 14.48
CA THR A 773 24.65 -6.40 13.55
C THR A 773 23.96 -5.26 14.31
N GLY A 774 23.76 -4.11 13.65
CA GLY A 774 23.10 -2.95 14.23
C GLY A 774 24.00 -1.72 14.13
N LEU A 775 24.31 -1.08 15.27
CA LEU A 775 25.42 -0.12 15.29
C LEU A 775 26.71 -0.81 14.84
N PRO A 776 27.55 -0.14 14.03
CA PRO A 776 27.52 1.29 13.70
C PRO A 776 26.73 1.71 12.46
N TYR A 777 26.38 3.00 12.38
CA TYR A 777 25.81 3.62 11.19
C TYR A 777 26.82 4.51 10.45
N ILE A 778 26.86 4.38 9.12
CA ILE A 778 27.49 5.33 8.18
C ILE A 778 26.43 6.08 7.36
N TRP A 779 26.81 7.12 6.62
CA TRP A 779 25.91 7.85 5.71
C TRP A 779 26.17 7.47 4.26
N HIS A 780 25.27 6.70 3.65
CA HIS A 780 25.43 6.26 2.27
C HIS A 780 24.79 7.27 1.31
N SER A 781 25.58 7.90 0.43
CA SER A 781 25.12 9.04 -0.38
C SER A 781 24.75 8.71 -1.83
N LYS A 782 25.21 7.59 -2.38
CA LYS A 782 25.06 7.28 -3.81
C LYS A 782 23.94 6.29 -4.10
N ALA A 783 22.89 6.76 -4.77
CA ALA A 783 21.86 5.87 -5.31
C ALA A 783 22.39 5.28 -6.62
N SER A 784 22.75 4.00 -6.62
CA SER A 784 23.06 3.26 -7.83
C SER A 784 21.81 3.13 -8.72
N ASN A 785 21.99 3.02 -10.03
CA ASN A 785 20.87 2.95 -10.97
C ASN A 785 20.13 1.61 -10.78
N PRO A 786 18.86 1.62 -10.33
CA PRO A 786 18.18 0.39 -9.95
C PRO A 786 17.90 -0.55 -11.14
N PHE A 787 17.86 -0.03 -12.37
CA PHE A 787 17.75 -0.88 -13.58
C PHE A 787 19.08 -1.55 -13.94
N VAL A 788 20.21 -0.88 -13.70
CA VAL A 788 21.54 -1.48 -13.87
C VAL A 788 21.74 -2.56 -12.80
N ASN A 789 21.37 -2.26 -11.57
CA ASN A 789 21.40 -3.21 -10.46
C ASN A 789 20.51 -4.41 -10.74
N LEU A 790 19.27 -4.21 -11.24
CA LEU A 790 18.39 -5.33 -11.58
C LEU A 790 19.02 -6.27 -12.61
N LYS A 791 19.73 -5.74 -13.62
CA LYS A 791 20.46 -6.59 -14.58
C LYS A 791 21.64 -7.32 -13.96
N LYS A 792 22.26 -6.76 -12.93
CA LYS A 792 23.35 -7.40 -12.19
C LYS A 792 22.84 -8.45 -11.21
N GLU A 793 21.65 -8.25 -10.66
CA GLU A 793 21.08 -9.01 -9.54
C GLU A 793 20.06 -10.08 -9.96
N TYR A 794 19.40 -9.96 -11.12
CA TYR A 794 18.23 -10.80 -11.45
C TYR A 794 18.49 -12.31 -11.39
N LYS A 795 19.69 -12.77 -11.81
CA LYS A 795 20.06 -14.18 -11.67
C LYS A 795 20.24 -14.57 -10.22
N GLY A 796 20.91 -13.73 -9.43
CA GLY A 796 21.07 -13.92 -7.99
C GLY A 796 19.74 -14.03 -7.27
N ILE A 797 18.79 -13.12 -7.56
CA ILE A 797 17.44 -13.13 -7.00
C ILE A 797 16.75 -14.47 -7.28
N PHE A 798 16.85 -14.96 -8.52
CA PHE A 798 16.26 -16.25 -8.89
C PHE A 798 16.98 -17.44 -8.23
N TRP A 799 18.31 -17.42 -8.17
CA TRP A 799 19.10 -18.50 -7.59
C TRP A 799 19.01 -18.57 -6.06
N GLN A 800 18.60 -17.50 -5.37
CA GLN A 800 18.38 -17.54 -3.91
C GLN A 800 17.41 -18.65 -3.48
N GLU A 801 16.41 -18.97 -4.31
CA GLU A 801 15.45 -20.05 -4.05
C GLU A 801 16.14 -21.42 -3.89
N GLU A 802 17.33 -21.60 -4.45
CA GLU A 802 18.15 -22.82 -4.29
C GLU A 802 19.33 -22.60 -3.33
N ILE A 803 19.97 -21.42 -3.35
CA ILE A 803 21.15 -21.10 -2.54
C ILE A 803 20.79 -21.02 -1.04
N ILE A 804 19.67 -20.39 -0.68
CA ILE A 804 19.32 -20.19 0.73
C ILE A 804 18.98 -21.52 1.41
N PRO A 805 18.12 -22.40 0.83
CA PRO A 805 17.92 -23.74 1.40
C PRO A 805 19.20 -24.56 1.50
N PHE A 806 20.13 -24.41 0.54
CA PHE A 806 21.44 -25.04 0.60
C PHE A 806 22.22 -24.61 1.86
N PHE A 807 22.36 -23.31 2.12
CA PHE A 807 23.10 -22.82 3.29
C PHE A 807 22.38 -23.15 4.61
N GLN A 808 21.05 -23.15 4.64
CA GLN A 808 20.28 -23.56 5.82
C GLN A 808 20.46 -25.06 6.16
N ALA A 809 20.70 -25.89 5.14
CA ALA A 809 20.92 -27.33 5.30
C ALA A 809 22.42 -27.70 5.36
N ALA A 810 23.32 -26.76 5.13
CA ALA A 810 24.76 -27.00 5.12
C ALA A 810 25.21 -27.43 6.53
N THR A 811 25.90 -28.55 6.59
CA THR A 811 26.53 -29.06 7.81
C THR A 811 27.96 -29.42 7.49
N LEU A 812 28.88 -29.02 8.36
CA LEU A 812 30.30 -29.28 8.19
C LEU A 812 30.72 -30.45 9.08
N SER A 813 31.74 -31.20 8.65
CA SER A 813 32.29 -32.30 9.44
C SER A 813 32.87 -31.76 10.75
N LYS A 814 32.73 -32.51 11.84
CA LYS A 814 33.38 -32.20 13.13
C LYS A 814 34.91 -32.18 13.03
N GLU A 815 35.47 -32.79 11.99
CA GLU A 815 36.91 -32.77 11.69
C GLU A 815 37.37 -31.43 11.12
N CYS A 816 36.47 -30.62 10.57
CA CYS A 816 36.76 -29.26 10.13
C CYS A 816 36.89 -28.37 11.37
N THR A 817 38.12 -28.13 11.80
CA THR A 817 38.46 -27.38 13.03
C THR A 817 39.06 -26.01 12.74
N THR A 818 39.45 -25.74 11.50
CA THR A 818 39.95 -24.43 11.04
C THR A 818 39.00 -23.81 10.01
N VAL A 819 39.08 -22.48 9.86
CA VAL A 819 38.29 -21.74 8.86
C VAL A 819 38.59 -22.26 7.45
N GLN A 820 39.86 -22.50 7.12
CA GLN A 820 40.27 -23.05 5.82
C GLN A 820 39.63 -24.42 5.57
N GLN A 821 39.69 -25.35 6.53
CA GLN A 821 39.07 -26.67 6.39
C GLN A 821 37.56 -26.55 6.17
N CYS A 822 36.90 -25.68 6.94
CA CYS A 822 35.48 -25.42 6.80
C CYS A 822 35.13 -24.85 5.42
N TYR A 823 35.90 -23.89 4.92
CA TYR A 823 35.65 -23.23 3.65
C TYR A 823 35.89 -24.17 2.46
N ILE A 824 36.93 -25.01 2.52
CA ILE A 824 37.21 -26.06 1.53
C ILE A 824 36.13 -27.14 1.53
N GLU A 825 35.63 -27.55 2.69
CA GLU A 825 34.52 -28.52 2.74
C GLU A 825 33.24 -27.91 2.17
N LEU A 826 32.96 -26.65 2.49
CA LEU A 826 31.83 -25.92 1.93
C LEU A 826 31.94 -25.78 0.41
N SER A 827 33.13 -25.53 -0.15
CA SER A 827 33.32 -25.45 -1.61
C SER A 827 33.00 -26.77 -2.32
N LYS A 828 33.35 -27.92 -1.73
CA LYS A 828 32.95 -29.24 -2.24
C LYS A 828 31.43 -29.38 -2.26
N GLN A 829 30.75 -28.96 -1.19
CA GLN A 829 29.29 -29.03 -1.13
C GLN A 829 28.64 -28.08 -2.14
N VAL A 830 29.19 -26.89 -2.37
CA VAL A 830 28.75 -25.97 -3.44
C VAL A 830 28.86 -26.65 -4.79
N LYS A 831 30.00 -27.28 -5.09
CA LYS A 831 30.23 -28.01 -6.35
C LYS A 831 29.26 -29.18 -6.53
N GLU A 832 29.01 -29.93 -5.46
CA GLU A 832 28.12 -31.08 -5.53
C GLU A 832 26.64 -30.67 -5.70
N LYS A 833 26.20 -29.64 -4.96
CA LYS A 833 24.77 -29.34 -4.80
C LYS A 833 24.29 -28.18 -5.67
N LEU A 834 25.14 -27.19 -5.96
CA LEU A 834 24.74 -25.98 -6.70
C LEU A 834 25.18 -25.98 -8.17
N SER A 835 26.11 -26.83 -8.59
CA SER A 835 26.50 -26.91 -10.01
C SER A 835 25.37 -27.31 -10.96
N LYS A 836 24.33 -27.99 -10.44
CA LYS A 836 23.08 -28.27 -11.17
C LYS A 836 22.25 -27.01 -11.46
N VAL A 837 22.46 -25.92 -10.70
CA VAL A 837 21.73 -24.66 -10.85
C VAL A 837 22.31 -23.88 -12.03
N ASP A 838 23.64 -23.77 -12.10
CA ASP A 838 24.38 -23.15 -13.20
C ASP A 838 25.87 -23.57 -13.15
N PRO A 839 26.55 -23.79 -14.31
CA PRO A 839 27.99 -24.11 -14.36
C PRO A 839 28.90 -23.09 -13.66
N TYR A 840 28.40 -21.87 -13.42
CA TYR A 840 29.07 -20.89 -12.59
C TYR A 840 29.47 -21.42 -11.22
N PHE A 841 28.65 -22.26 -10.57
CA PHE A 841 28.95 -22.75 -9.23
C PHE A 841 30.12 -23.74 -9.20
N ASP A 842 30.37 -24.47 -10.30
CA ASP A 842 31.62 -25.25 -10.45
C ASP A 842 32.84 -24.34 -10.42
N LYS A 843 32.80 -23.27 -11.22
CA LYS A 843 33.87 -22.28 -11.30
C LYS A 843 34.06 -21.54 -9.97
N LEU A 844 32.96 -21.20 -9.30
CA LEU A 844 32.99 -20.54 -8.00
C LEU A 844 33.62 -21.45 -6.94
N ALA A 845 33.25 -22.74 -6.90
CA ALA A 845 33.84 -23.70 -5.99
C ALA A 845 35.35 -23.85 -6.21
N ASP A 846 35.80 -23.91 -7.47
CA ASP A 846 37.24 -23.97 -7.79
C ASP A 846 37.96 -22.67 -7.40
N ALA A 847 37.29 -21.51 -7.54
CA ALA A 847 37.82 -20.22 -7.09
C ALA A 847 37.88 -20.11 -5.56
N MET A 848 36.94 -20.71 -4.83
CA MET A 848 36.99 -20.81 -3.37
C MET A 848 38.22 -21.60 -2.89
N VAL A 849 38.59 -22.67 -3.60
CA VAL A 849 39.82 -23.43 -3.32
C VAL A 849 41.06 -22.59 -3.63
N THR A 850 41.10 -22.00 -4.83
CA THR A 850 42.19 -21.10 -5.25
C THR A 850 42.40 -19.94 -4.28
N TRP A 851 41.31 -19.40 -3.74
CA TRP A 851 41.34 -18.35 -2.72
C TRP A 851 42.06 -18.81 -1.44
N ILE A 852 41.73 -19.99 -0.92
CA ILE A 852 42.41 -20.54 0.27
C ILE A 852 43.88 -20.81 -0.01
N GLU A 853 44.22 -21.36 -1.18
CA GLU A 853 45.62 -21.59 -1.58
C GLU A 853 46.42 -20.29 -1.69
N ALA A 854 45.80 -19.22 -2.22
CA ALA A 854 46.42 -17.90 -2.28
C ALA A 854 46.54 -17.28 -0.88
N TRP A 855 45.53 -17.47 -0.03
CA TRP A 855 45.53 -16.98 1.34
C TRP A 855 46.66 -17.61 2.14
N ASP A 856 46.79 -18.94 2.12
CA ASP A 856 47.80 -19.67 2.88
C ASP A 856 49.22 -19.41 2.36
N GLU A 857 49.39 -19.16 1.06
CA GLU A 857 50.70 -18.77 0.48
C GLU A 857 51.15 -17.39 0.98
N LEU A 858 50.24 -16.41 0.99
CA LEU A 858 50.56 -15.06 1.47
C LEU A 858 50.56 -14.96 2.99
N ASN A 859 49.88 -15.88 3.69
CA ASN A 859 49.70 -15.90 5.13
C ASN A 859 50.01 -17.29 5.68
N PRO A 860 51.27 -17.75 5.58
CA PRO A 860 51.64 -19.05 6.10
C PRO A 860 51.35 -19.10 7.60
N ALA A 861 50.94 -20.28 8.10
CA ALA A 861 50.43 -20.50 9.45
C ALA A 861 51.48 -20.34 10.60
N GLY A 862 52.50 -19.50 10.40
CA GLY A 862 53.63 -19.31 11.29
C GLY A 862 53.52 -18.17 12.30
N ASP A 863 52.51 -17.29 12.24
CA ASP A 863 52.56 -16.01 12.98
C ASP A 863 51.34 -15.62 13.84
N SER A 864 50.36 -16.51 14.09
CA SER A 864 49.41 -16.24 15.19
C SER A 864 48.93 -17.48 15.94
N THR A 865 48.92 -17.28 17.25
CA THR A 865 48.88 -18.25 18.35
C THR A 865 47.57 -19.04 18.46
N LYS A 866 47.74 -20.32 18.76
CA LYS A 866 46.74 -21.27 19.31
C LYS A 866 45.66 -20.58 20.16
N VAL A 867 44.45 -20.48 19.65
CA VAL A 867 43.26 -20.24 20.47
C VAL A 867 42.94 -21.54 21.20
N ALA A 868 43.02 -21.49 22.53
CA ALA A 868 42.73 -22.62 23.40
C ALA A 868 41.24 -23.01 23.32
N ASN A 869 40.98 -24.30 23.13
CA ASN A 869 39.65 -24.90 23.20
C ASN A 869 39.00 -24.62 24.56
N GLY A 870 37.95 -23.81 24.58
CA GLY A 870 36.99 -23.75 25.69
C GLY A 870 36.08 -24.97 25.65
N SER A 871 36.15 -25.80 26.69
CA SER A 871 35.32 -26.97 26.90
C SER A 871 33.95 -26.62 27.51
N ALA A 872 32.90 -27.07 26.83
CA ALA A 872 31.50 -27.30 27.26
C ALA A 872 30.66 -26.12 27.79
#